data_AF-A0A6G3PRN3-F1
#
_entry.id   AF-A0A6G3PRN3-F1
#
_cell.length_a   1.000
_cell.length_b   1.000
_cell.length_c   1.000
_cell.angle_alpha   90.00
_cell.angle_beta   90.00
_cell.angle_gamma   90.00
#
_symmetry.space_group_name_H-M   'P 1'
#
loop_
_entity.id
_entity.type
_entity.pdbx_description
1 polymer ?
#
loop_
_entity_poly.entity_id
_entity_poly.type
_entity_poly.pdbx_seq_one_letter_code
_entity_poly.pdbx_strand_id
1 'polypeptide(L)'
;LPRTADMVVALLAVLKAGLVCQPLDLGHPAARTLAVLEDARPLCVIGTEATLGALPDHGLPVVALDSPATADALAACPEGPLPGGPAPADPAYLIHTSGSTGRPKGVLVSHASLANLCAGHGTDHIAPAVERTGRQRLRVAHSASFAFDASWDPLLWMVHGHELHLLDDAAYRDPAALTAYVDAHRIDYLDVTPSYAEALLAEGLLDEGRHHPAHLVVGGETVPPALWERLTGAAAVHPVNLYGPTETTVDAYYWVPGATAAEPDGRPVRGSRVYVLDSSLRPVPAGATGELYVAGACLALGYLGRPDLTAERFVADPFGAQHGDAGGRMYRTGDLVRRRADHTLEFLGRGDDQVKIRGFRIELGEIQARLAAHPRVAAAAVIARDTGHGKRLLAYAVPVRTKRDAPTGADRAAGGDTAPPTPAELREHLAAALPEHMVPATVTLLDALPRTANDKLDHRALPDPDPLALTGAGQGGTDDGPHTEIVRGIFADVLGIAEPPAAEAGFLDLGGHSLLAARLAARLREHFGVPMGIADVFRHTTPGALAALVRTRAGAALASVPLSPVPRTGPLPLSPAQQRLWFLHRLEGPSPTYNIPLVLSVSGPLDREALRLALHDLAERHETLRTVYPPTDNASGAAADGGADDSPRQHILPADDPAARPVLRLAEPGSDLTEAVRYCFDLATEPPLRTVLFSESPDHHTLLLLLHHIAGDGASTTPLARDLATAYTARTQGRAPEFAPLAGQYVDHAARLQSLLGSPAEPTALAEAQLAHWRQALAGLPDQLELPTDRPRPPVATSAGDTVPFALDATA
;
A
#
# COMPACT_ATOMS: atom_id res chain seq x y z
N LEU A 1 28.21 -0.20 2.39
CA LEU A 1 28.35 1.00 1.50
C LEU A 1 26.98 1.38 0.97
N PRO A 2 26.70 2.67 0.75
CA PRO A 2 25.50 3.11 0.03
C PRO A 2 25.54 2.66 -1.45
N ARG A 3 24.42 2.74 -2.15
CA ARG A 3 24.30 2.37 -3.58
C ARG A 3 24.91 3.44 -4.50
N THR A 4 26.22 3.59 -4.44
CA THR A 4 27.01 4.51 -5.27
C THR A 4 28.03 3.75 -6.11
N ALA A 5 28.73 4.45 -7.01
CA ALA A 5 29.82 3.87 -7.77
C ALA A 5 30.89 3.22 -6.86
N ASP A 6 31.10 3.76 -5.65
CA ASP A 6 32.06 3.22 -4.68
C ASP A 6 31.73 1.79 -4.25
N MET A 7 30.45 1.40 -4.19
CA MET A 7 30.06 0.01 -3.90
C MET A 7 30.55 -0.94 -4.99
N VAL A 8 30.41 -0.54 -6.26
CA VAL A 8 30.89 -1.33 -7.40
C VAL A 8 32.41 -1.36 -7.44
N VAL A 9 33.07 -0.23 -7.19
CA VAL A 9 34.53 -0.14 -7.09
C VAL A 9 35.07 -1.03 -5.97
N ALA A 10 34.47 -0.98 -4.78
CA ALA A 10 34.88 -1.81 -3.65
C ALA A 10 34.71 -3.30 -3.94
N LEU A 11 33.57 -3.70 -4.51
CA LEU A 11 33.33 -5.09 -4.91
C LEU A 11 34.37 -5.57 -5.94
N LEU A 12 34.63 -4.79 -6.99
CA LEU A 12 35.64 -5.13 -7.99
C LEU A 12 37.06 -5.13 -7.41
N ALA A 13 37.38 -4.23 -6.47
CA ALA A 13 38.69 -4.18 -5.81
C ALA A 13 38.94 -5.44 -4.98
N VAL A 14 37.94 -5.90 -4.22
CA VAL A 14 38.01 -7.15 -3.45
C VAL A 14 38.22 -8.35 -4.37
N LEU A 15 37.45 -8.45 -5.46
CA LEU A 15 37.60 -9.52 -6.45
C LEU A 15 38.99 -9.49 -7.12
N LYS A 16 39.49 -8.31 -7.50
CA LYS A 16 40.82 -8.15 -8.11
C LYS A 16 41.95 -8.51 -7.15
N ALA A 17 41.74 -8.32 -5.85
CA ALA A 17 42.69 -8.72 -4.81
C ALA A 17 42.67 -10.22 -4.50
N GLY A 18 41.78 -11.00 -5.13
CA GLY A 18 41.58 -12.43 -4.84
C GLY A 18 40.97 -12.69 -3.46
N LEU A 19 40.21 -11.72 -2.96
CA LEU A 19 39.49 -11.78 -1.69
C LEU A 19 37.99 -12.03 -1.95
N VAL A 20 37.27 -12.43 -0.89
CA VAL A 20 35.85 -12.75 -0.95
C VAL A 20 35.03 -11.58 -0.40
N CYS A 21 34.07 -11.08 -1.19
CA CYS A 21 33.14 -10.06 -0.72
C CYS A 21 31.84 -10.70 -0.19
N GLN A 22 31.36 -10.19 0.95
CA GLN A 22 29.99 -10.39 1.46
C GLN A 22 29.32 -9.02 1.58
N PRO A 23 28.42 -8.65 0.67
CA PRO A 23 27.63 -7.45 0.82
C PRO A 23 26.73 -7.53 2.07
N LEU A 24 26.58 -6.42 2.78
CA LEU A 24 25.69 -6.28 3.92
C LEU A 24 24.57 -5.30 3.56
N ASP A 25 23.32 -5.68 3.78
CA ASP A 25 22.17 -4.80 3.65
C ASP A 25 21.98 -4.02 4.96
N LEU A 26 22.07 -2.69 4.89
CA LEU A 26 21.93 -1.82 6.05
C LEU A 26 20.48 -1.78 6.57
N GLY A 27 19.51 -2.25 5.79
CA GLY A 27 18.13 -2.44 6.23
C GLY A 27 17.92 -3.70 7.08
N HIS A 28 18.93 -4.58 7.20
CA HIS A 28 18.80 -5.77 8.05
C HIS A 28 18.92 -5.41 9.55
N PRO A 29 18.15 -6.09 10.43
CA PRO A 29 18.27 -5.89 11.88
C PRO A 29 19.67 -6.20 12.39
N ALA A 30 20.09 -5.50 13.44
CA ALA A 30 21.41 -5.65 14.06
C ALA A 30 21.77 -7.11 14.36
N ALA A 31 20.84 -7.89 14.93
CA ALA A 31 21.07 -9.30 15.24
C ALA A 31 21.34 -10.16 14.00
N ARG A 32 20.67 -9.88 12.87
CA ARG A 32 20.92 -10.56 11.59
C ARG A 32 22.29 -10.21 11.04
N THR A 33 22.65 -8.93 11.09
CA THR A 33 23.96 -8.43 10.65
C THR A 33 25.10 -9.06 11.45
N LEU A 34 24.98 -9.10 12.78
CA LEU A 34 25.96 -9.76 13.65
C LEU A 34 26.06 -11.26 13.37
N ALA A 35 24.95 -11.96 13.14
CA ALA A 35 24.96 -13.38 12.80
C ALA A 35 25.68 -13.66 11.46
N VAL A 36 25.54 -12.78 10.46
CA VAL A 36 26.29 -12.87 9.20
C VAL A 36 27.77 -12.65 9.43
N LEU A 37 28.15 -11.64 10.20
CA LEU A 37 29.55 -11.34 10.49
C LEU A 37 30.22 -12.46 11.29
N GLU A 38 29.49 -13.06 12.25
CA GLU A 38 29.97 -14.19 13.05
C GLU A 38 30.20 -15.46 12.21
N ASP A 39 29.32 -15.75 11.25
CA ASP A 39 29.49 -16.88 10.34
C ASP A 39 30.60 -16.63 9.30
N ALA A 40 30.60 -15.45 8.68
CA ALA A 40 31.55 -15.07 7.62
C ALA A 40 32.98 -14.86 8.13
N ARG A 41 33.15 -14.36 9.36
CA ARG A 41 34.44 -14.00 9.99
C ARG A 41 35.35 -13.17 9.05
N PRO A 42 34.89 -12.02 8.54
CA PRO A 42 35.65 -11.26 7.56
C PRO A 42 36.90 -10.61 8.18
N LEU A 43 37.90 -10.32 7.35
CA LEU A 43 39.14 -9.64 7.77
C LEU A 43 38.88 -8.19 8.21
N CYS A 44 37.98 -7.50 7.52
CA CYS A 44 37.56 -6.14 7.83
C CYS A 44 36.17 -5.85 7.24
N VAL A 45 35.58 -4.73 7.66
CA VAL A 45 34.33 -4.19 7.09
C VAL A 45 34.65 -2.90 6.34
N ILE A 46 34.26 -2.83 5.07
CA ILE A 46 34.47 -1.65 4.22
C ILE A 46 33.17 -0.83 4.15
N GLY A 47 33.27 0.47 4.41
CA GLY A 47 32.12 1.37 4.42
C GLY A 47 32.51 2.84 4.30
N THR A 48 31.54 3.69 4.55
CA THR A 48 31.75 5.12 4.84
C THR A 48 31.68 5.32 6.35
N GLU A 49 32.22 6.41 6.90
CA GLU A 49 32.11 6.73 8.33
C GLU A 49 30.65 6.66 8.80
N ALA A 50 29.73 7.21 8.01
CA ALA A 50 28.29 7.18 8.31
C ALA A 50 27.71 5.76 8.33
N THR A 51 28.04 4.92 7.33
CA THR A 51 27.49 3.56 7.26
C THR A 51 28.12 2.61 8.27
N LEU A 52 29.41 2.81 8.61
CA LEU A 52 30.09 2.07 9.66
C LEU A 52 29.57 2.44 11.04
N GLY A 53 29.28 3.72 11.29
CA GLY A 53 28.66 4.17 12.54
C GLY A 53 27.22 3.69 12.75
N ALA A 54 26.53 3.27 11.69
CA ALA A 54 25.19 2.70 11.75
C ALA A 54 25.18 1.18 12.03
N LEU A 55 26.33 0.50 11.89
CA LEU A 55 26.42 -0.93 12.16
C LEU A 55 26.46 -1.21 13.67
N PRO A 56 25.91 -2.36 14.12
CA PRO A 56 26.10 -2.79 15.50
C PRO A 56 27.57 -3.03 15.80
N ASP A 57 27.99 -2.82 17.06
CA ASP A 57 29.37 -3.12 17.47
C ASP A 57 29.67 -4.61 17.23
N HIS A 58 30.70 -4.85 16.42
CA HIS A 58 31.10 -6.15 15.95
C HIS A 58 32.58 -6.47 16.24
N GLY A 59 33.36 -5.50 16.76
CA GLY A 59 34.77 -5.69 17.11
C GLY A 59 35.73 -6.05 15.96
N LEU A 60 35.35 -5.81 14.71
CA LEU A 60 36.18 -6.10 13.52
C LEU A 60 36.88 -4.81 13.03
N PRO A 61 38.06 -4.91 12.40
CA PRO A 61 38.68 -3.77 11.73
C PRO A 61 37.74 -3.14 10.70
N VAL A 62 37.70 -1.81 10.65
CA VAL A 62 36.88 -1.06 9.70
C VAL A 62 37.75 -0.25 8.74
N VAL A 63 37.33 -0.16 7.48
CA VAL A 63 37.95 0.70 6.46
C VAL A 63 36.89 1.69 5.98
N ALA A 64 36.99 2.93 6.47
CA ALA A 64 36.16 4.05 6.04
C ALA A 64 36.76 4.70 4.79
N LEU A 65 36.09 4.52 3.63
CA LEU A 65 36.57 4.99 2.33
C LEU A 65 36.60 6.52 2.21
N ASP A 66 35.71 7.21 2.92
CA ASP A 66 35.59 8.67 2.97
C ASP A 66 36.47 9.32 4.05
N SER A 67 37.20 8.53 4.84
CA SER A 67 38.16 9.09 5.80
C SER A 67 39.41 9.64 5.08
N PRO A 68 39.96 10.80 5.51
CA PRO A 68 41.14 11.38 4.88
C PRO A 68 42.35 10.44 4.86
N ALA A 69 42.54 9.65 5.93
CA ALA A 69 43.65 8.70 6.02
C ALA A 69 43.57 7.58 4.97
N THR A 70 42.37 7.03 4.73
CA THR A 70 42.16 6.04 3.66
C THR A 70 42.34 6.66 2.28
N ALA A 71 41.83 7.88 2.06
CA ALA A 71 41.99 8.59 0.80
C ALA A 71 43.48 8.83 0.46
N ASP A 72 44.26 9.30 1.43
CA ASP A 72 45.72 9.50 1.26
C ASP A 72 46.44 8.17 0.98
N ALA A 73 46.07 7.09 1.68
CA ALA A 73 46.65 5.76 1.46
C ALA A 73 46.35 5.21 0.05
N LEU A 74 45.10 5.39 -0.43
CA LEU A 74 44.70 4.99 -1.78
C LEU A 74 45.42 5.82 -2.85
N ALA A 75 45.56 7.14 -2.64
CA ALA A 75 46.28 8.02 -3.56
C ALA A 75 47.78 7.68 -3.67
N ALA A 76 48.36 7.07 -2.63
CA ALA A 76 49.74 6.59 -2.63
C ALA A 76 49.91 5.20 -3.27
N CYS A 77 48.83 4.47 -3.57
CA CYS A 77 48.90 3.17 -4.24
C CYS A 77 49.20 3.34 -5.74
N PRO A 78 49.97 2.41 -6.33
CA PRO A 78 50.22 2.42 -7.77
C PRO A 78 48.93 2.17 -8.56
N GLU A 79 48.75 2.95 -9.63
CA GLU A 79 47.68 2.71 -10.60
C GLU A 79 48.01 1.50 -11.48
N GLY A 80 46.99 0.69 -11.81
CA GLY A 80 47.13 -0.44 -12.72
C GLY A 80 46.62 -1.78 -12.16
N PRO A 81 46.72 -2.86 -12.94
CA PRO A 81 46.30 -4.19 -12.50
C PRO A 81 47.22 -4.72 -11.39
N LEU A 82 46.62 -5.42 -10.42
CA LEU A 82 47.38 -6.14 -9.39
C LEU A 82 48.17 -7.30 -10.02
N PRO A 83 49.43 -7.53 -9.61
CA PRO A 83 50.22 -8.67 -10.08
C PRO A 83 49.69 -9.98 -9.47
N GLY A 84 49.28 -10.93 -10.31
CA GLY A 84 48.69 -12.20 -9.87
C GLY A 84 47.21 -12.03 -9.53
N GLY A 85 46.33 -12.40 -10.46
CA GLY A 85 44.88 -12.43 -10.25
C GLY A 85 44.42 -13.73 -9.58
N PRO A 86 43.15 -13.81 -9.16
CA PRO A 86 42.58 -15.01 -8.58
C PRO A 86 42.62 -16.19 -9.57
N ALA A 87 42.87 -17.38 -9.05
CA ALA A 87 42.70 -18.60 -9.83
C ALA A 87 41.20 -18.88 -10.04
N PRO A 88 40.79 -19.56 -11.12
CA PRO A 88 39.37 -19.86 -11.36
C PRO A 88 38.69 -20.62 -10.22
N ALA A 89 39.42 -21.47 -9.50
CA ALA A 89 38.88 -22.24 -8.37
C ALA A 89 38.76 -21.42 -7.07
N ASP A 90 39.37 -20.23 -7.02
CA ASP A 90 39.34 -19.40 -5.82
C ASP A 90 37.92 -18.87 -5.58
N PRO A 91 37.50 -18.69 -4.32
CA PRO A 91 36.21 -18.10 -4.01
C PRO A 91 36.17 -16.62 -4.43
N ALA A 92 35.08 -16.20 -5.06
CA ALA A 92 34.85 -14.83 -5.53
C ALA A 92 33.96 -14.03 -4.57
N TYR A 93 32.84 -14.63 -4.13
CA TYR A 93 31.90 -13.97 -3.24
C TYR A 93 31.18 -14.95 -2.32
N LEU A 94 30.58 -14.39 -1.28
CA LEU A 94 29.74 -15.08 -0.31
C LEU A 94 28.37 -14.39 -0.27
N ILE A 95 27.29 -15.17 -0.28
CA ILE A 95 25.92 -14.68 -0.05
C ILE A 95 25.27 -15.55 1.01
N HIS A 96 24.71 -14.93 2.05
CA HIS A 96 24.00 -15.65 3.09
C HIS A 96 22.52 -15.84 2.76
N THR A 97 22.09 -17.10 2.72
CA THR A 97 20.67 -17.46 2.60
C THR A 97 20.08 -17.85 3.95
N SER A 98 18.76 -18.01 4.03
CA SER A 98 18.07 -18.52 5.23
C SER A 98 18.46 -19.99 5.49
N GLY A 99 18.50 -20.40 6.76
CA GLY A 99 18.94 -21.75 7.17
C GLY A 99 17.94 -22.45 8.09
N SER A 100 17.65 -23.72 7.80
CA SER A 100 16.63 -24.53 8.50
C SER A 100 16.83 -24.66 10.02
N THR A 101 18.05 -24.44 10.53
CA THR A 101 18.39 -24.47 11.96
C THR A 101 18.24 -23.12 12.66
N GLY A 102 17.70 -22.10 12.00
CA GLY A 102 17.55 -20.75 12.56
C GLY A 102 18.79 -19.86 12.48
N ARG A 103 19.86 -20.34 11.82
CA ARG A 103 21.08 -19.55 11.53
C ARG A 103 21.25 -19.41 10.02
N PRO A 104 21.63 -18.22 9.52
CA PRO A 104 21.97 -18.01 8.11
C PRO A 104 23.07 -18.95 7.64
N LYS A 105 23.06 -19.33 6.36
CA LYS A 105 24.10 -20.17 5.74
C LYS A 105 24.79 -19.43 4.59
N GLY A 106 26.10 -19.26 4.68
CA GLY A 106 26.90 -18.62 3.63
C GLY A 106 27.15 -19.54 2.43
N VAL A 107 26.64 -19.19 1.25
CA VAL A 107 26.91 -19.88 -0.01
C VAL A 107 28.16 -19.29 -0.66
N LEU A 108 29.19 -20.12 -0.82
CA LEU A 108 30.50 -19.69 -1.30
C LEU A 108 30.64 -19.98 -2.81
N VAL A 109 30.75 -18.93 -3.62
CA VAL A 109 30.80 -19.03 -5.09
C VAL A 109 32.22 -18.80 -5.60
N SER A 110 32.63 -19.55 -6.63
CA SER A 110 33.98 -19.46 -7.22
C SER A 110 34.06 -18.43 -8.35
N HIS A 111 35.29 -17.97 -8.66
CA HIS A 111 35.56 -17.16 -9.84
C HIS A 111 35.16 -17.87 -11.14
N ALA A 112 35.38 -19.18 -11.25
CA ALA A 112 35.00 -19.97 -12.43
C ALA A 112 33.48 -19.98 -12.63
N SER A 113 32.69 -20.14 -11.57
CA SER A 113 31.23 -20.15 -11.65
C SER A 113 30.69 -18.78 -12.07
N LEU A 114 31.23 -17.70 -11.50
CA LEU A 114 30.87 -16.32 -11.88
C LEU A 114 31.30 -16.00 -13.33
N ALA A 115 32.48 -16.45 -13.75
CA ALA A 115 32.94 -16.29 -15.14
C ALA A 115 32.07 -17.08 -16.13
N ASN A 116 31.61 -18.27 -15.76
CA ASN A 116 30.66 -19.05 -16.56
C ASN A 116 29.33 -18.30 -16.73
N LEU A 117 28.77 -17.73 -15.65
CA LEU A 117 27.57 -16.90 -15.71
C LEU A 117 27.77 -15.70 -16.65
N CYS A 118 28.88 -14.98 -16.50
CA CYS A 118 29.25 -13.83 -17.35
C CYS A 118 29.32 -14.18 -18.85
N ALA A 119 29.95 -15.32 -19.18
CA ALA A 119 30.07 -15.79 -20.56
C ALA A 119 28.70 -16.24 -21.13
N GLY A 120 27.88 -16.90 -20.30
CA GLY A 120 26.52 -17.31 -20.64
C GLY A 120 25.64 -16.11 -20.96
N HIS A 121 25.54 -15.15 -20.02
CA HIS A 121 24.79 -13.90 -20.20
C HIS A 121 25.24 -13.11 -21.43
N GLY A 122 26.55 -13.02 -21.67
CA GLY A 122 27.13 -12.40 -22.86
C GLY A 122 26.57 -12.95 -24.16
N THR A 123 26.46 -14.28 -24.24
CA THR A 123 26.04 -14.97 -25.47
C THR A 123 24.52 -15.04 -25.61
N ASP A 124 23.81 -15.37 -24.54
CA ASP A 124 22.41 -15.78 -24.60
C ASP A 124 21.43 -14.63 -24.30
N HIS A 125 21.89 -13.53 -23.70
CA HIS A 125 21.05 -12.37 -23.33
C HIS A 125 21.56 -11.06 -23.92
N ILE A 126 22.83 -10.73 -23.67
CA ILE A 126 23.43 -9.43 -24.03
C ILE A 126 23.58 -9.28 -25.54
N ALA A 127 24.25 -10.22 -26.22
CA ALA A 127 24.42 -10.14 -27.67
C ALA A 127 23.07 -10.06 -28.44
N PRO A 128 22.05 -10.89 -28.12
CA PRO A 128 20.73 -10.74 -28.71
C PRO A 128 20.05 -9.39 -28.41
N ALA A 129 20.25 -8.80 -27.24
CA ALA A 129 19.72 -7.48 -26.91
C ALA A 129 20.39 -6.36 -27.71
N VAL A 130 21.72 -6.41 -27.87
CA VAL A 130 22.47 -5.49 -28.73
C VAL A 130 22.01 -5.59 -30.18
N GLU A 131 21.85 -6.80 -30.69
CA GLU A 131 21.37 -7.04 -32.06
C GLU A 131 19.95 -6.47 -32.27
N ARG A 132 19.02 -6.80 -31.37
CA ARG A 132 17.61 -6.36 -31.46
C ARG A 132 17.45 -4.84 -31.38
N THR A 133 18.24 -4.20 -30.53
CA THR A 133 18.17 -2.74 -30.33
C THR A 133 18.99 -1.96 -31.36
N GLY A 134 19.95 -2.61 -32.03
CA GLY A 134 20.92 -1.95 -32.91
C GLY A 134 21.89 -1.00 -32.19
N ARG A 135 21.96 -1.03 -30.85
CA ARG A 135 22.75 -0.10 -30.05
C ARG A 135 23.99 -0.78 -29.48
N GLN A 136 25.15 -0.15 -29.65
CA GLN A 136 26.43 -0.64 -29.12
C GLN A 136 26.52 -0.58 -27.58
N ARG A 137 25.81 0.39 -26.97
CA ARG A 137 25.80 0.58 -25.51
C ARG A 137 24.36 0.73 -25.03
N LEU A 138 23.94 -0.21 -24.18
CA LEU A 138 22.63 -0.26 -23.54
C LEU A 138 22.70 0.29 -22.12
N ARG A 139 21.55 0.75 -21.61
CA ARG A 139 21.39 1.28 -20.25
C ARG A 139 20.72 0.25 -19.36
N VAL A 140 21.32 -0.02 -18.22
CA VAL A 140 20.99 -1.15 -17.34
C VAL A 140 20.70 -0.60 -15.95
N ALA A 141 19.49 -0.82 -15.45
CA ALA A 141 19.17 -0.44 -14.08
C ALA A 141 19.60 -1.55 -13.12
N HIS A 142 20.30 -1.18 -12.04
CA HIS A 142 20.59 -2.09 -10.95
C HIS A 142 19.43 -2.09 -9.94
N SER A 143 18.54 -3.07 -10.06
CA SER A 143 17.25 -3.17 -9.34
C SER A 143 17.18 -4.24 -8.25
N ALA A 144 18.32 -4.83 -7.86
CA ALA A 144 18.41 -5.79 -6.76
C ALA A 144 19.24 -5.25 -5.58
N SER A 145 19.01 -5.76 -4.36
CA SER A 145 19.93 -5.51 -3.24
C SER A 145 21.22 -6.30 -3.44
N PHE A 146 22.36 -5.69 -3.14
CA PHE A 146 23.68 -6.33 -3.25
C PHE A 146 23.83 -7.53 -2.31
N ALA A 147 23.02 -7.63 -1.25
CA ALA A 147 23.01 -8.79 -0.36
C ALA A 147 22.41 -10.05 -1.01
N PHE A 148 21.95 -9.96 -2.26
CA PHE A 148 21.47 -11.08 -3.07
C PHE A 148 22.32 -11.26 -4.32
N ASP A 149 22.43 -12.50 -4.74
CA ASP A 149 23.20 -12.93 -5.89
C ASP A 149 22.63 -12.41 -7.22
N ALA A 150 21.32 -12.22 -7.34
CA ALA A 150 20.70 -11.55 -8.50
C ALA A 150 21.26 -10.13 -8.78
N SER A 151 21.92 -9.49 -7.81
CA SER A 151 22.63 -8.22 -8.07
C SER A 151 23.79 -8.35 -9.05
N TRP A 152 24.32 -9.56 -9.27
CA TRP A 152 25.38 -9.79 -10.25
C TRP A 152 24.92 -9.57 -11.68
N ASP A 153 23.69 -9.96 -12.04
CA ASP A 153 23.20 -9.88 -13.42
C ASP A 153 23.40 -8.51 -14.05
N PRO A 154 22.84 -7.39 -13.52
CA PRO A 154 23.08 -6.06 -14.08
C PRO A 154 24.57 -5.64 -14.06
N LEU A 155 25.38 -6.13 -13.10
CA LEU A 155 26.83 -5.88 -13.08
C LEU A 155 27.54 -6.57 -14.26
N LEU A 156 27.07 -7.75 -14.70
CA LEU A 156 27.65 -8.45 -15.85
C LEU A 156 27.48 -7.64 -17.13
N TRP A 157 26.37 -6.94 -17.30
CA TRP A 157 26.18 -6.02 -18.45
C TRP A 157 27.23 -4.91 -18.44
N MET A 158 27.55 -4.35 -17.28
CA MET A 158 28.63 -3.36 -17.14
C MET A 158 29.99 -3.94 -17.53
N VAL A 159 30.28 -5.18 -17.12
CA VAL A 159 31.52 -5.89 -17.51
C VAL A 159 31.62 -6.07 -19.02
N HIS A 160 30.49 -6.24 -19.72
CA HIS A 160 30.39 -6.28 -21.18
C HIS A 160 30.37 -4.88 -21.85
N GLY A 161 30.56 -3.80 -21.08
CA GLY A 161 30.71 -2.44 -21.60
C GLY A 161 29.43 -1.59 -21.64
N HIS A 162 28.34 -2.06 -21.01
CA HIS A 162 27.08 -1.32 -20.93
C HIS A 162 27.04 -0.29 -19.79
N GLU A 163 26.06 0.60 -19.83
CA GLU A 163 25.89 1.69 -18.85
C GLU A 163 25.08 1.21 -17.65
N LEU A 164 25.70 1.12 -16.48
CA LEU A 164 25.01 0.77 -15.24
C LEU A 164 24.45 2.03 -14.55
N HIS A 165 23.16 2.02 -14.28
CA HIS A 165 22.46 3.01 -13.49
C HIS A 165 22.25 2.46 -12.07
N LEU A 166 22.89 3.09 -11.08
CA LEU A 166 22.68 2.78 -9.67
C LEU A 166 21.63 3.72 -9.11
N LEU A 167 20.48 3.15 -8.72
CA LEU A 167 19.42 3.85 -8.03
C LEU A 167 19.57 3.67 -6.53
N ASP A 168 19.21 4.67 -5.73
CA ASP A 168 19.14 4.51 -4.27
C ASP A 168 18.02 3.53 -3.85
N ASP A 169 18.05 3.10 -2.58
CA ASP A 169 17.13 2.10 -2.06
C ASP A 169 15.66 2.52 -2.12
N ALA A 170 15.37 3.82 -2.00
CA ALA A 170 14.00 4.32 -2.05
C ALA A 170 13.47 4.32 -3.48
N ALA A 171 14.29 4.75 -4.44
CA ALA A 171 13.90 4.87 -5.84
C ALA A 171 13.70 3.51 -6.52
N TYR A 172 14.59 2.53 -6.31
CA TYR A 172 14.44 1.24 -6.99
C TYR A 172 13.35 0.35 -6.39
N ARG A 173 12.92 0.59 -5.13
CA ARG A 173 11.85 -0.14 -4.44
C ARG A 173 10.45 0.46 -4.66
N ASP A 174 10.38 1.70 -5.16
CA ASP A 174 9.13 2.36 -5.52
C ASP A 174 8.82 2.13 -7.02
N PRO A 175 7.78 1.35 -7.37
CA PRO A 175 7.38 1.12 -8.74
C PRO A 175 7.16 2.38 -9.55
N ALA A 176 6.56 3.43 -8.97
CA ALA A 176 6.26 4.67 -9.68
C ALA A 176 7.55 5.42 -9.98
N ALA A 177 8.45 5.51 -9.00
CA ALA A 177 9.75 6.15 -9.17
C ALA A 177 10.62 5.39 -10.19
N LEU A 178 10.69 4.07 -10.10
CA LEU A 178 11.46 3.24 -11.04
C LEU A 178 10.87 3.32 -12.44
N THR A 179 9.54 3.28 -12.60
CA THR A 179 8.90 3.40 -13.92
C THR A 179 9.15 4.77 -14.55
N ALA A 180 9.03 5.85 -13.77
CA ALA A 180 9.40 7.19 -14.23
C ALA A 180 10.89 7.30 -14.58
N TYR A 181 11.77 6.64 -13.81
CA TYR A 181 13.20 6.61 -14.08
C TYR A 181 13.53 5.87 -15.37
N VAL A 182 12.89 4.71 -15.62
CA VAL A 182 13.03 3.93 -16.84
C VAL A 182 12.70 4.76 -18.07
N ASP A 183 11.60 5.51 -18.01
CA ASP A 183 11.14 6.37 -19.09
C ASP A 183 12.12 7.54 -19.32
N ALA A 184 12.43 8.29 -18.26
CA ALA A 184 13.28 9.49 -18.31
C ALA A 184 14.72 9.20 -18.75
N HIS A 185 15.32 8.10 -18.27
CA HIS A 185 16.71 7.73 -18.56
C HIS A 185 16.82 6.73 -19.72
N ARG A 186 15.69 6.29 -20.25
CA ARG A 186 15.57 5.33 -21.35
C ARG A 186 16.31 4.03 -21.05
N ILE A 187 15.98 3.40 -19.94
CA ILE A 187 16.60 2.14 -19.48
C ILE A 187 16.21 1.00 -20.43
N ASP A 188 17.21 0.25 -20.90
CA ASP A 188 17.07 -0.81 -21.90
C ASP A 188 16.95 -2.22 -21.28
N TYR A 189 17.57 -2.44 -20.11
CA TYR A 189 17.52 -3.69 -19.34
C TYR A 189 17.00 -3.45 -17.93
N LEU A 190 16.10 -4.32 -17.50
CA LEU A 190 15.60 -4.36 -16.13
C LEU A 190 15.43 -5.82 -15.69
N ASP A 191 15.91 -6.14 -14.48
CA ASP A 191 15.72 -7.45 -13.84
C ASP A 191 14.99 -7.31 -12.50
N VAL A 192 13.85 -7.97 -12.37
CA VAL A 192 12.94 -7.83 -11.23
C VAL A 192 12.22 -9.14 -10.91
N THR A 193 11.70 -9.26 -9.69
CA THR A 193 10.80 -10.39 -9.37
C THR A 193 9.47 -10.27 -10.12
N PRO A 194 8.78 -11.39 -10.45
CA PRO A 194 7.46 -11.37 -11.08
C PRO A 194 6.44 -10.48 -10.37
N SER A 195 6.38 -10.55 -9.03
CA SER A 195 5.49 -9.69 -8.23
C SER A 195 5.80 -8.20 -8.40
N TYR A 196 7.09 -7.84 -8.54
CA TYR A 196 7.48 -6.45 -8.75
C TYR A 196 7.24 -5.99 -10.20
N ALA A 197 7.41 -6.88 -11.18
CA ALA A 197 7.04 -6.61 -12.57
C ALA A 197 5.56 -6.24 -12.68
N GLU A 198 4.64 -6.97 -12.03
CA GLU A 198 3.22 -6.61 -12.01
C GLU A 198 2.96 -5.19 -11.46
N ALA A 199 3.67 -4.80 -10.40
CA ALA A 199 3.55 -3.45 -9.84
C ALA A 199 4.06 -2.38 -10.82
N LEU A 200 5.17 -2.62 -11.51
CA LEU A 200 5.67 -1.70 -12.53
C LEU A 200 4.72 -1.60 -13.74
N LEU A 201 4.11 -2.72 -14.15
CA LEU A 201 3.12 -2.74 -15.21
C LEU A 201 1.83 -2.00 -14.84
N ALA A 202 1.50 -1.90 -13.55
CA ALA A 202 0.38 -1.08 -13.06
C ALA A 202 0.71 0.42 -13.06
N GLU A 203 2.00 0.76 -12.99
CA GLU A 203 2.51 2.14 -13.09
C GLU A 203 2.77 2.58 -14.54
N GLY A 204 2.37 1.77 -15.51
CA GLY A 204 2.47 2.07 -16.91
C GLY A 204 3.85 1.87 -17.50
N LEU A 205 4.64 0.90 -17.01
CA LEU A 205 5.95 0.56 -17.58
C LEU A 205 5.89 0.23 -19.07
N LEU A 206 4.77 -0.33 -19.55
CA LEU A 206 4.57 -0.70 -20.95
C LEU A 206 3.47 0.13 -21.64
N ASP A 207 3.10 1.27 -21.06
CA ASP A 207 2.06 2.14 -21.65
C ASP A 207 2.56 2.79 -22.95
N GLU A 208 1.63 3.01 -23.88
CA GLU A 208 1.94 3.65 -25.15
C GLU A 208 2.49 5.06 -24.95
N GLY A 209 3.53 5.41 -25.72
CA GLY A 209 4.18 6.73 -25.67
C GLY A 209 5.27 6.90 -24.62
N ARG A 210 5.50 5.89 -23.76
CA ARG A 210 6.63 5.86 -22.80
C ARG A 210 7.75 4.97 -23.30
N HIS A 211 8.98 5.25 -22.86
CA HIS A 211 10.10 4.33 -23.06
C HIS A 211 9.97 3.15 -22.11
N HIS A 212 10.17 1.94 -22.65
CA HIS A 212 10.16 0.69 -21.91
C HIS A 212 11.48 -0.09 -22.15
N PRO A 213 11.86 -1.02 -21.25
CA PRO A 213 13.04 -1.85 -21.44
C PRO A 213 12.87 -2.76 -22.66
N ALA A 214 13.91 -2.86 -23.48
CA ALA A 214 13.94 -3.81 -24.61
C ALA A 214 14.19 -5.25 -24.13
N HIS A 215 14.77 -5.41 -22.94
CA HIS A 215 15.03 -6.69 -22.30
C HIS A 215 14.52 -6.63 -20.86
N LEU A 216 13.47 -7.40 -20.56
CA LEU A 216 12.85 -7.43 -19.24
C LEU A 216 12.99 -8.82 -18.65
N VAL A 217 13.82 -8.92 -17.63
CA VAL A 217 14.08 -10.18 -16.93
C VAL A 217 13.15 -10.28 -15.73
N VAL A 218 12.55 -11.46 -15.57
CA VAL A 218 11.80 -11.84 -14.38
C VAL A 218 12.39 -13.09 -13.77
N GLY A 219 12.56 -13.14 -12.45
CA GLY A 219 13.21 -14.27 -11.81
C GLY A 219 12.97 -14.36 -10.30
N GLY A 220 13.38 -15.48 -9.72
CA GLY A 220 13.31 -15.71 -8.26
C GLY A 220 11.93 -16.10 -7.71
N GLU A 221 10.86 -16.06 -8.51
CA GLU A 221 9.51 -16.54 -8.15
C GLU A 221 8.89 -17.34 -9.30
N THR A 222 7.80 -18.03 -9.03
CA THR A 222 6.98 -18.60 -10.10
C THR A 222 6.32 -17.46 -10.88
N VAL A 223 6.54 -17.40 -12.19
CA VAL A 223 5.89 -16.42 -13.07
C VAL A 223 4.43 -16.84 -13.32
N PRO A 224 3.42 -16.00 -13.00
CA PRO A 224 2.04 -16.28 -13.34
C PRO A 224 1.83 -16.34 -14.87
N PRO A 225 1.02 -17.27 -15.40
CA PRO A 225 0.74 -17.37 -16.84
C PRO A 225 0.23 -16.04 -17.44
N ALA A 226 -0.67 -15.35 -16.76
CA ALA A 226 -1.22 -14.07 -17.22
C ALA A 226 -0.15 -12.96 -17.31
N LEU A 227 0.79 -12.92 -16.36
CA LEU A 227 1.93 -12.00 -16.41
C LEU A 227 2.81 -12.32 -17.63
N TRP A 228 3.15 -13.60 -17.83
CA TRP A 228 3.97 -14.02 -18.95
C TRP A 228 3.31 -13.73 -20.30
N GLU A 229 2.00 -13.98 -20.44
CA GLU A 229 1.21 -13.60 -21.63
C GLU A 229 1.27 -12.10 -21.91
N ARG A 230 1.10 -11.27 -20.87
CA ARG A 230 1.18 -9.82 -21.02
C ARG A 230 2.57 -9.35 -21.46
N LEU A 231 3.62 -9.93 -20.88
CA LEU A 231 5.01 -9.60 -21.25
C LEU A 231 5.37 -10.04 -22.67
N THR A 232 4.92 -11.22 -23.08
CA THR A 232 5.17 -11.77 -24.43
C THR A 232 4.34 -11.09 -25.52
N GLY A 233 3.16 -10.56 -25.17
CA GLY A 233 2.32 -9.78 -26.08
C GLY A 233 2.86 -8.38 -26.39
N ALA A 234 3.79 -7.86 -25.59
CA ALA A 234 4.40 -6.55 -25.82
C ALA A 234 5.51 -6.64 -26.89
N ALA A 235 5.17 -6.31 -28.14
CA ALA A 235 6.02 -6.52 -29.32
C ALA A 235 7.45 -5.92 -29.23
N ALA A 236 7.64 -4.87 -28.43
CA ALA A 236 8.91 -4.16 -28.29
C ALA A 236 9.72 -4.59 -27.05
N VAL A 237 9.25 -5.61 -26.31
CA VAL A 237 9.91 -6.18 -25.13
C VAL A 237 10.35 -7.60 -25.44
N HIS A 238 11.58 -7.97 -25.05
CA HIS A 238 12.00 -9.36 -25.00
C HIS A 238 12.03 -9.83 -23.53
N PRO A 239 10.98 -10.54 -23.07
CA PRO A 239 10.96 -11.03 -21.71
C PRO A 239 11.81 -12.29 -21.55
N VAL A 240 12.48 -12.42 -20.42
CA VAL A 240 13.24 -13.62 -20.04
C VAL A 240 12.83 -14.04 -18.65
N ASN A 241 12.53 -15.31 -18.44
CA ASN A 241 12.27 -15.87 -17.11
C ASN A 241 13.49 -16.66 -16.64
N LEU A 242 14.18 -16.18 -15.60
CA LEU A 242 15.37 -16.81 -15.04
C LEU A 242 15.04 -17.68 -13.83
N TYR A 243 15.71 -18.83 -13.75
CA TYR A 243 15.71 -19.73 -12.61
C TYR A 243 17.12 -20.13 -12.23
N GLY A 244 17.47 -19.89 -10.98
CA GLY A 244 18.56 -20.56 -10.30
C GLY A 244 18.46 -20.34 -8.81
N PRO A 245 18.83 -21.33 -7.99
CA PRO A 245 19.17 -21.10 -6.60
C PRO A 245 20.58 -20.51 -6.45
N THR A 246 20.86 -19.85 -5.32
CA THR A 246 22.19 -19.29 -5.03
C THR A 246 23.33 -20.30 -5.09
N GLU A 247 23.04 -21.56 -4.76
CA GLU A 247 24.00 -22.65 -4.85
C GLU A 247 24.42 -23.02 -6.29
N THR A 248 23.74 -22.47 -7.30
CA THR A 248 24.07 -22.62 -8.72
C THR A 248 24.48 -21.28 -9.37
N THR A 249 24.95 -20.31 -8.58
CA THR A 249 25.48 -19.02 -9.06
C THR A 249 24.46 -18.25 -9.89
N VAL A 250 23.49 -17.65 -9.22
CA VAL A 250 22.40 -16.84 -9.80
C VAL A 250 21.44 -17.65 -10.67
N ASP A 251 21.89 -18.12 -11.84
CA ASP A 251 21.04 -18.75 -12.86
C ASP A 251 21.55 -20.11 -13.32
N ALA A 252 20.63 -21.07 -13.42
CA ALA A 252 20.89 -22.42 -13.93
C ALA A 252 20.03 -22.78 -15.15
N TYR A 253 18.86 -22.17 -15.28
CA TYR A 253 17.90 -22.43 -16.34
C TYR A 253 17.12 -21.15 -16.66
N TYR A 254 16.64 -21.02 -17.90
CA TYR A 254 15.81 -19.89 -18.27
C TYR A 254 14.78 -20.25 -19.34
N TRP A 255 13.75 -19.42 -19.44
CA TRP A 255 12.75 -19.48 -20.49
C TRP A 255 12.67 -18.16 -21.26
N VAL A 256 12.40 -18.26 -22.55
CA VAL A 256 12.15 -17.15 -23.47
C VAL A 256 10.81 -17.38 -24.18
N PRO A 257 10.26 -16.38 -24.89
CA PRO A 257 9.02 -16.57 -25.65
C PRO A 257 9.20 -17.72 -26.67
N GLY A 258 8.30 -18.70 -26.64
CA GLY A 258 8.26 -19.76 -27.63
C GLY A 258 7.28 -19.44 -28.77
N ALA A 259 6.72 -20.48 -29.41
CA ALA A 259 5.75 -20.31 -30.49
C ALA A 259 4.44 -19.66 -30.02
N THR A 260 4.06 -19.91 -28.77
CA THR A 260 2.95 -19.26 -28.08
C THR A 260 3.37 -18.89 -26.66
N ALA A 261 2.66 -17.98 -26.01
CA ALA A 261 2.91 -17.62 -24.62
C ALA A 261 2.73 -18.81 -23.65
N ALA A 262 1.82 -19.74 -23.97
CA ALA A 262 1.57 -20.95 -23.19
C ALA A 262 2.68 -22.02 -23.34
N GLU A 263 3.55 -21.87 -24.34
CA GLU A 263 4.64 -22.80 -24.66
C GLU A 263 5.99 -22.07 -24.65
N PRO A 264 6.45 -21.59 -23.48
CA PRO A 264 7.73 -20.90 -23.38
C PRO A 264 8.89 -21.87 -23.65
N ASP A 265 9.84 -21.44 -24.48
CA ASP A 265 11.02 -22.24 -24.80
C ASP A 265 12.05 -22.11 -23.67
N GLY A 266 12.35 -23.23 -23.02
CA GLY A 266 13.20 -23.29 -21.84
C GLY A 266 14.46 -24.09 -22.07
N ARG A 267 15.59 -23.61 -21.57
CA ARG A 267 16.88 -24.33 -21.66
C ARG A 267 17.82 -24.04 -20.49
N PRO A 268 18.77 -24.95 -20.18
CA PRO A 268 19.82 -24.68 -19.20
C PRO A 268 20.71 -23.52 -19.63
N VAL A 269 21.18 -22.75 -18.65
CA VAL A 269 22.26 -21.78 -18.87
C VAL A 269 23.51 -22.51 -19.36
N ARG A 270 24.31 -21.87 -20.23
CA ARG A 270 25.58 -22.46 -20.70
C ARG A 270 26.46 -22.89 -19.54
N GLY A 271 27.07 -24.08 -19.69
CA GLY A 271 27.88 -24.69 -18.64
C GLY A 271 27.08 -25.35 -17.52
N SER A 272 25.75 -25.21 -17.51
CA SER A 272 24.84 -25.90 -16.60
C SER A 272 24.21 -27.12 -17.27
N ARG A 273 23.91 -28.14 -16.47
CA ARG A 273 23.15 -29.33 -16.84
C ARG A 273 22.04 -29.51 -15.83
N VAL A 274 20.90 -30.03 -16.28
CA VAL A 274 19.74 -30.27 -15.42
C VAL A 274 19.24 -31.71 -15.58
N TYR A 275 19.01 -32.35 -14.44
CA TYR A 275 18.48 -33.71 -14.35
C TYR A 275 17.17 -33.69 -13.56
N VAL A 276 16.20 -34.51 -13.99
CA VAL A 276 14.94 -34.72 -13.26
C VAL A 276 14.97 -36.15 -12.75
N LEU A 277 15.16 -36.31 -11.44
CA LEU A 277 15.50 -37.59 -10.82
C LEU A 277 14.44 -38.03 -9.80
N ASP A 278 14.32 -39.33 -9.62
CA ASP A 278 13.58 -39.93 -8.49
C ASP A 278 14.42 -39.97 -7.21
N SER A 279 13.83 -40.48 -6.12
CA SER A 279 14.51 -40.62 -4.82
C SER A 279 15.68 -41.61 -4.80
N SER A 280 15.85 -42.40 -5.87
CA SER A 280 16.97 -43.33 -6.07
C SER A 280 18.02 -42.76 -7.04
N LEU A 281 17.97 -41.46 -7.34
CA LEU A 281 18.84 -40.76 -8.30
C LEU A 281 18.75 -41.32 -9.73
N ARG A 282 17.59 -41.85 -10.13
CA ARG A 282 17.37 -42.33 -11.50
C ARG A 282 16.59 -41.31 -12.30
N PRO A 283 16.92 -41.08 -13.59
CA PRO A 283 16.13 -40.20 -14.44
C PRO A 283 14.68 -40.70 -14.56
N VAL A 284 13.72 -39.79 -14.37
CA VAL A 284 12.30 -40.08 -14.58
C VAL A 284 11.93 -39.91 -16.07
N PRO A 285 10.95 -40.66 -16.61
CA PRO A 285 10.50 -40.50 -17.98
C PRO A 285 9.84 -39.11 -18.21
N ALA A 286 9.79 -38.67 -19.46
CA ALA A 286 9.09 -37.44 -19.82
C ALA A 286 7.61 -37.48 -19.37
N GLY A 287 7.10 -36.36 -18.87
CA GLY A 287 5.77 -36.25 -18.27
C GLY A 287 5.68 -36.68 -16.80
N ALA A 288 6.65 -37.42 -16.26
CA ALA A 288 6.69 -37.74 -14.84
C ALA A 288 7.27 -36.58 -14.00
N THR A 289 6.77 -36.45 -12.79
CA THR A 289 7.32 -35.53 -11.78
C THR A 289 8.56 -36.14 -11.14
N GLY A 290 9.62 -35.35 -10.99
CA GLY A 290 10.79 -35.69 -10.22
C GLY A 290 11.43 -34.45 -9.59
N GLU A 291 12.48 -34.67 -8.81
CA GLU A 291 13.25 -33.59 -8.20
C GLU A 291 14.31 -33.07 -9.19
N LEU A 292 14.49 -31.75 -9.22
CA LEU A 292 15.48 -31.09 -10.07
C LEU A 292 16.87 -31.14 -9.44
N TYR A 293 17.85 -31.60 -10.21
CA TYR A 293 19.26 -31.57 -9.89
C TYR A 293 19.99 -30.74 -10.93
N VAL A 294 20.90 -29.87 -10.49
CA VAL A 294 21.71 -29.02 -11.35
C VAL A 294 23.17 -29.45 -11.26
N ALA A 295 23.89 -29.52 -12.37
CA ALA A 295 25.32 -29.85 -12.40
C ALA A 295 26.07 -28.92 -13.35
N GLY A 296 27.41 -28.93 -13.26
CA GLY A 296 28.30 -28.19 -14.16
C GLY A 296 28.95 -26.97 -13.52
N ALA A 297 29.41 -26.05 -14.36
CA ALA A 297 30.26 -24.92 -13.95
C ALA A 297 29.54 -23.89 -13.07
N CYS A 298 28.22 -23.86 -13.10
CA CYS A 298 27.40 -22.96 -12.29
C CYS A 298 27.43 -23.28 -10.79
N LEU A 299 27.85 -24.49 -10.39
CA LEU A 299 27.81 -24.89 -8.99
C LEU A 299 28.73 -24.04 -8.12
N ALA A 300 28.19 -23.61 -6.98
CA ALA A 300 28.96 -23.04 -5.88
C ALA A 300 29.96 -24.07 -5.30
N LEU A 301 30.93 -23.59 -4.54
CA LEU A 301 31.88 -24.45 -3.83
C LEU A 301 31.18 -25.26 -2.73
N GLY A 302 30.21 -24.65 -2.06
CA GLY A 302 29.42 -25.25 -0.99
C GLY A 302 28.96 -24.20 0.02
N TYR A 303 28.66 -24.65 1.24
CA TYR A 303 28.32 -23.78 2.36
C TYR A 303 29.54 -23.54 3.26
N LEU A 304 29.83 -22.27 3.58
CA LEU A 304 30.95 -21.87 4.43
C LEU A 304 30.88 -22.55 5.79
N GLY A 305 31.94 -23.24 6.20
CA GLY A 305 32.02 -23.90 7.51
C GLY A 305 31.02 -25.04 7.74
N ARG A 306 30.30 -25.49 6.70
CA ARG A 306 29.20 -26.48 6.79
C ARG A 306 29.41 -27.67 5.84
N PRO A 307 30.42 -28.52 6.07
CA PRO A 307 30.70 -29.68 5.22
C PRO A 307 29.59 -30.73 5.27
N ASP A 308 28.89 -30.82 6.41
CA ASP A 308 27.70 -31.65 6.62
C ASP A 308 26.60 -31.32 5.61
N LEU A 309 26.17 -30.06 5.60
CA LEU A 309 25.10 -29.58 4.70
C LEU A 309 25.56 -29.56 3.25
N THR A 310 26.84 -29.26 3.02
CA THR A 310 27.43 -29.30 1.67
C THR A 310 27.36 -30.70 1.10
N ALA A 311 27.75 -31.74 1.85
CA ALA A 311 27.68 -33.12 1.38
C ALA A 311 26.24 -33.63 1.20
N GLU A 312 25.28 -33.11 1.96
CA GLU A 312 23.85 -33.44 1.81
C GLU A 312 23.27 -32.89 0.50
N ARG A 313 23.68 -31.68 0.08
CA ARG A 313 23.08 -30.97 -1.06
C ARG A 313 23.91 -31.00 -2.33
N PHE A 314 25.24 -30.96 -2.24
CA PHE A 314 26.17 -31.05 -3.37
C PHE A 314 26.70 -32.49 -3.48
N VAL A 315 25.84 -33.37 -3.98
CA VAL A 315 26.11 -34.80 -4.09
C VAL A 315 26.95 -35.13 -5.33
N ALA A 316 27.52 -36.33 -5.39
CA ALA A 316 28.25 -36.79 -6.57
C ALA A 316 27.33 -36.90 -7.79
N ASP A 317 27.82 -36.48 -8.97
CA ASP A 317 27.10 -36.59 -10.25
C ASP A 317 27.41 -37.95 -10.92
N PRO A 318 26.47 -38.94 -10.91
CA PRO A 318 26.70 -40.22 -11.55
C PRO A 318 26.65 -40.14 -13.09
N PHE A 319 26.20 -39.01 -13.65
CA PHE A 319 26.07 -38.77 -15.09
C PHE A 319 27.26 -38.01 -15.67
N GLY A 320 28.09 -37.38 -14.83
CA GLY A 320 29.18 -36.49 -15.24
C GLY A 320 30.20 -37.14 -16.20
N ALA A 321 30.45 -38.44 -16.09
CA ALA A 321 31.35 -39.16 -16.99
C ALA A 321 30.91 -39.09 -18.47
N GLN A 322 29.60 -39.01 -18.74
CA GLN A 322 29.06 -38.87 -20.10
C GLN A 322 29.34 -37.49 -20.70
N HIS A 323 29.74 -36.54 -19.87
CA HIS A 323 29.98 -35.14 -20.21
C HIS A 323 31.46 -34.73 -20.04
N GLY A 324 32.36 -35.70 -19.86
CA GLY A 324 33.79 -35.43 -19.65
C GLY A 324 34.12 -34.88 -18.25
N ASP A 325 33.20 -35.01 -17.30
CA ASP A 325 33.26 -34.48 -15.93
C ASP A 325 33.18 -35.65 -14.92
N ALA A 326 34.06 -36.64 -15.09
CA ALA A 326 34.10 -37.81 -14.23
C ALA A 326 34.51 -37.43 -12.80
N GLY A 327 33.61 -37.64 -11.83
CA GLY A 327 33.78 -37.16 -10.45
C GLY A 327 33.19 -35.77 -10.19
N GLY A 328 32.41 -35.22 -11.14
CA GLY A 328 31.64 -34.00 -10.95
C GLY A 328 30.60 -34.08 -9.83
N ARG A 329 29.99 -32.95 -9.52
CA ARG A 329 28.94 -32.81 -8.48
C ARG A 329 27.64 -32.34 -9.11
N MET A 330 26.54 -32.65 -8.45
CA MET A 330 25.23 -32.09 -8.72
C MET A 330 24.64 -31.50 -7.43
N TYR A 331 23.96 -30.35 -7.55
CA TYR A 331 23.22 -29.73 -6.48
C TYR A 331 21.76 -30.19 -6.51
N ARG A 332 21.32 -30.73 -5.38
CA ARG A 332 19.93 -31.13 -5.10
C ARG A 332 19.09 -29.92 -4.75
N THR A 333 18.19 -29.48 -5.62
CA THR A 333 17.49 -28.20 -5.44
C THR A 333 16.31 -28.28 -4.46
N GLY A 334 15.72 -29.46 -4.25
CA GLY A 334 14.45 -29.62 -3.53
C GLY A 334 13.22 -29.16 -4.33
N ASP A 335 13.40 -28.70 -5.56
CA ASP A 335 12.31 -28.27 -6.44
C ASP A 335 11.75 -29.45 -7.24
N LEU A 336 10.42 -29.55 -7.31
CA LEU A 336 9.73 -30.55 -8.11
C LEU A 336 9.42 -29.98 -9.48
N VAL A 337 9.83 -30.72 -10.51
CA VAL A 337 9.63 -30.35 -11.91
C VAL A 337 9.09 -31.52 -12.69
N ARG A 338 8.52 -31.21 -13.85
CA ARG A 338 8.14 -32.19 -14.87
C ARG A 338 8.79 -31.80 -16.18
N ARG A 339 9.34 -32.77 -16.91
CA ARG A 339 9.82 -32.55 -18.26
C ARG A 339 8.65 -32.66 -19.25
N ARG A 340 8.39 -31.61 -20.02
CA ARG A 340 7.35 -31.57 -21.05
C ARG A 340 7.75 -32.37 -22.29
N ALA A 341 6.80 -32.55 -23.21
CA ALA A 341 7.01 -33.29 -24.46
C ALA A 341 8.05 -32.63 -25.38
N ASP A 342 8.18 -31.31 -25.31
CA ASP A 342 9.18 -30.48 -26.01
C ASP A 342 10.56 -30.46 -25.30
N HIS A 343 10.73 -31.31 -24.27
CA HIS A 343 11.92 -31.42 -23.42
C HIS A 343 12.19 -30.23 -22.48
N THR A 344 11.35 -29.20 -22.46
CA THR A 344 11.44 -28.09 -21.51
C THR A 344 11.02 -28.50 -20.11
N LEU A 345 11.41 -27.72 -19.10
CA LEU A 345 11.00 -27.92 -17.72
C LEU A 345 9.73 -27.13 -17.38
N GLU A 346 8.83 -27.80 -16.66
CA GLU A 346 7.69 -27.22 -15.96
C GLU A 346 7.94 -27.26 -14.46
N PHE A 347 7.87 -26.10 -13.82
CA PHE A 347 8.04 -25.98 -12.38
C PHE A 347 6.73 -26.27 -11.65
N LEU A 348 6.73 -27.24 -10.73
CA LEU A 348 5.52 -27.66 -10.00
C LEU A 348 5.50 -27.17 -8.55
N GLY A 349 6.61 -26.65 -8.04
CA GLY A 349 6.75 -26.19 -6.67
C GLY A 349 7.92 -26.86 -5.96
N ARG A 350 7.83 -26.95 -4.63
CA ARG A 350 8.88 -27.52 -3.78
C ARG A 350 8.42 -28.84 -3.17
N GLY A 351 9.37 -29.77 -3.03
CA GLY A 351 9.17 -31.03 -2.34
C GLY A 351 9.50 -30.97 -0.84
N ASP A 352 10.05 -29.84 -0.38
CA ASP A 352 10.40 -29.55 1.01
C ASP A 352 9.66 -28.31 1.56
N ASP A 353 9.91 -27.97 2.83
CA ASP A 353 9.23 -26.89 3.55
C ASP A 353 9.76 -25.47 3.20
N GLN A 354 10.67 -25.34 2.23
CA GLN A 354 11.13 -24.03 1.79
C GLN A 354 10.10 -23.36 0.88
N VAL A 355 10.12 -22.03 0.85
CA VAL A 355 9.23 -21.23 0.01
C VAL A 355 9.99 -20.09 -0.65
N LYS A 356 9.56 -19.68 -1.85
CA LYS A 356 10.03 -18.48 -2.53
C LYS A 356 9.01 -17.36 -2.32
N ILE A 357 9.44 -16.25 -1.70
CA ILE A 357 8.60 -15.08 -1.41
C ILE A 357 9.41 -13.84 -1.70
N ARG A 358 8.94 -12.97 -2.60
CA ARG A 358 9.60 -11.72 -3.03
C ARG A 358 11.01 -11.96 -3.59
N GLY A 359 11.18 -13.06 -4.32
CA GLY A 359 12.48 -13.52 -4.83
C GLY A 359 13.39 -14.17 -3.77
N PHE A 360 12.98 -14.20 -2.50
CA PHE A 360 13.79 -14.77 -1.41
C PHE A 360 13.48 -16.23 -1.19
N ARG A 361 14.53 -17.03 -1.09
CA ARG A 361 14.46 -18.41 -0.63
C ARG A 361 14.40 -18.42 0.90
N ILE A 362 13.23 -18.76 1.43
CA ILE A 362 12.92 -18.72 2.86
C ILE A 362 12.73 -20.15 3.38
N GLU A 363 13.51 -20.49 4.41
CA GLU A 363 13.33 -21.67 5.25
C GLU A 363 12.29 -21.37 6.34
N LEU A 364 11.09 -21.96 6.25
CA LEU A 364 10.04 -21.72 7.26
C LEU A 364 10.49 -22.11 8.68
N GLY A 365 11.35 -23.14 8.77
CA GLY A 365 11.96 -23.59 10.01
C GLY A 365 12.78 -22.51 10.74
N GLU A 366 13.42 -21.57 10.03
CA GLU A 366 14.16 -20.46 10.66
C GLU A 366 13.23 -19.54 11.45
N ILE A 367 12.10 -19.22 10.84
CA ILE A 367 11.07 -18.36 11.44
C ILE A 367 10.41 -19.10 12.62
N GLN A 368 10.08 -20.39 12.44
CA GLN A 368 9.55 -21.24 13.51
C GLN A 368 10.49 -21.32 14.71
N ALA A 369 11.78 -21.56 14.48
CA ALA A 369 12.78 -21.65 15.53
C ALA A 369 12.91 -20.32 16.28
N ARG A 370 12.87 -19.19 15.57
CA ARG A 370 12.91 -17.87 16.21
C ARG A 370 11.66 -17.54 17.00
N LEU A 371 10.49 -17.90 16.50
CA LEU A 371 9.23 -17.74 17.20
C LEU A 371 9.18 -18.61 18.47
N ALA A 372 9.65 -19.86 18.37
CA ALA A 372 9.76 -20.78 19.49
C ALA A 372 10.82 -20.38 20.52
N ALA A 373 11.81 -19.55 20.15
CA ALA A 373 12.80 -19.01 21.08
C ALA A 373 12.24 -17.91 21.99
N HIS A 374 11.04 -17.40 21.72
CA HIS A 374 10.40 -16.42 22.61
C HIS A 374 10.00 -17.09 23.94
N PRO A 375 10.35 -16.54 25.12
CA PRO A 375 10.18 -17.22 26.42
C PRO A 375 8.74 -17.64 26.77
N ARG A 376 7.75 -16.96 26.17
CA ARG A 376 6.32 -17.23 26.39
C ARG A 376 5.67 -18.09 25.31
N VAL A 377 6.43 -18.66 24.37
CA VAL A 377 5.93 -19.55 23.30
C VAL A 377 6.41 -20.99 23.56
N ALA A 378 5.47 -21.94 23.60
CA ALA A 378 5.73 -23.36 23.81
C ALA A 378 5.95 -24.13 22.51
N ALA A 379 5.26 -23.74 21.43
CA ALA A 379 5.39 -24.34 20.11
C ALA A 379 5.02 -23.32 19.03
N ALA A 380 5.60 -23.48 17.83
CA ALA A 380 5.35 -22.60 16.70
C ALA A 380 5.25 -23.37 15.37
N ALA A 381 4.36 -22.93 14.50
CA ALA A 381 4.27 -23.36 13.11
C ALA A 381 4.26 -22.15 12.19
N VAL A 382 4.90 -22.25 11.03
CA VAL A 382 4.86 -21.22 9.99
C VAL A 382 4.55 -21.91 8.68
N ILE A 383 3.63 -21.34 7.91
CA ILE A 383 3.24 -21.81 6.58
C ILE A 383 3.32 -20.66 5.59
N ALA A 384 3.42 -20.99 4.30
CA ALA A 384 3.14 -20.01 3.26
C ALA A 384 1.81 -20.33 2.58
N ARG A 385 0.98 -19.30 2.38
CA ARG A 385 -0.30 -19.40 1.69
C ARG A 385 -0.34 -18.45 0.50
N ASP A 386 -0.88 -18.91 -0.61
CA ASP A 386 -1.12 -18.07 -1.79
C ASP A 386 -2.42 -17.28 -1.60
N THR A 387 -2.39 -15.97 -1.84
CA THR A 387 -3.56 -15.08 -1.73
C THR A 387 -4.00 -14.53 -3.10
N GLY A 388 -3.51 -15.07 -4.22
CA GLY A 388 -3.78 -14.54 -5.56
C GLY A 388 -3.01 -13.26 -5.90
N HIS A 389 -2.27 -12.70 -4.95
CA HIS A 389 -1.35 -11.55 -5.10
C HIS A 389 0.06 -11.91 -4.63
N GLY A 390 0.41 -13.19 -4.67
CA GLY A 390 1.66 -13.76 -4.19
C GLY A 390 1.50 -14.59 -2.90
N LYS A 391 2.60 -15.24 -2.49
CA LYS A 391 2.66 -16.04 -1.27
C LYS A 391 2.90 -15.17 -0.04
N ARG A 392 2.19 -15.47 1.06
CA ARG A 392 2.33 -14.82 2.36
C ARG A 392 2.68 -15.82 3.45
N LEU A 393 3.54 -15.40 4.37
CA LEU A 393 3.89 -16.16 5.56
C LEU A 393 2.82 -15.97 6.64
N LEU A 394 2.28 -17.07 7.16
CA LEU A 394 1.37 -17.09 8.30
C LEU A 394 2.04 -17.86 9.43
N ALA A 395 2.03 -17.31 10.64
CA ALA A 395 2.59 -17.96 11.81
C ALA A 395 1.52 -18.31 12.84
N TYR A 396 1.76 -19.39 13.55
CA TYR A 396 0.91 -19.91 14.60
C TYR A 396 1.77 -20.17 15.83
N ALA A 397 1.36 -19.66 16.98
CA ALA A 397 2.08 -19.82 18.23
C ALA A 397 1.18 -20.40 19.33
N VAL A 398 1.72 -21.33 20.11
CA VAL A 398 1.06 -21.86 21.31
C VAL A 398 1.72 -21.23 22.53
N PRO A 399 0.99 -20.46 23.35
CA PRO A 399 1.56 -19.86 24.56
C PRO A 399 2.01 -20.91 25.59
N VAL A 400 3.05 -20.60 26.36
CA VAL A 400 3.44 -21.41 27.52
C VAL A 400 2.31 -21.35 28.57
N ARG A 401 1.66 -22.49 28.82
CA ARG A 401 0.75 -22.63 29.96
C ARG A 401 1.56 -22.79 31.23
N THR A 402 1.65 -21.75 32.06
CA THR A 402 2.09 -21.94 33.44
C THR A 402 1.00 -22.72 34.18
N LYS A 403 1.23 -24.02 34.39
CA LYS A 403 0.50 -24.74 35.43
C LYS A 403 0.84 -24.06 36.75
N ARG A 404 -0.06 -23.20 37.22
CA ARG A 404 -0.09 -22.81 38.62
C ARG A 404 -0.59 -24.02 39.39
N ASP A 405 0.34 -24.85 39.90
CA ASP A 405 0.08 -25.47 41.19
C ASP A 405 -0.27 -24.31 42.12
N ALA A 406 -1.52 -24.28 42.60
CA ALA A 406 -2.02 -23.18 43.41
C ALA A 406 -1.09 -22.96 44.61
N PRO A 407 -0.47 -21.78 44.78
CA PRO A 407 0.00 -21.37 46.08
C PRO A 407 -1.19 -20.70 46.77
N THR A 408 -1.66 -21.35 47.83
CA THR A 408 -2.36 -20.69 48.93
C THR A 408 -1.66 -19.38 49.31
N GLY A 409 -2.47 -18.38 49.68
CA GLY A 409 -2.13 -16.99 49.98
C GLY A 409 -0.70 -16.64 50.40
N ALA A 410 -0.30 -15.44 49.96
CA ALA A 410 0.90 -14.68 50.30
C ALA A 410 2.12 -14.86 49.38
N ASP A 411 2.00 -14.38 48.13
CA ASP A 411 3.07 -13.60 47.49
C ASP A 411 2.50 -12.85 46.27
N ARG A 412 2.11 -11.59 46.50
CA ARG A 412 1.62 -10.64 45.48
C ARG A 412 2.62 -9.49 45.28
N ALA A 413 3.90 -9.73 45.55
CA ALA A 413 4.94 -8.70 45.53
C ALA A 413 6.16 -9.11 44.67
N ALA A 414 5.91 -9.56 43.44
CA ALA A 414 6.87 -9.51 42.34
C ALA A 414 6.08 -9.61 41.01
N GLY A 415 5.96 -8.50 40.29
CA GLY A 415 5.22 -8.41 39.02
C GLY A 415 5.95 -9.10 37.87
N GLY A 416 5.95 -10.44 37.86
CA GLY A 416 6.37 -11.24 36.71
C GLY A 416 5.24 -11.36 35.70
N ASP A 417 5.54 -11.02 34.45
CA ASP A 417 4.60 -10.99 33.32
C ASP A 417 4.15 -12.41 32.91
N THR A 418 3.04 -12.89 33.50
CA THR A 418 2.46 -14.23 33.24
C THR A 418 1.39 -14.25 32.16
N ALA A 419 1.13 -13.13 31.48
CA ALA A 419 0.15 -13.07 30.40
C ALA A 419 0.69 -13.74 29.12
N PRO A 420 -0.16 -14.42 28.31
CA PRO A 420 0.25 -14.93 27.01
C PRO A 420 0.72 -13.76 26.12
N PRO A 421 1.74 -13.99 25.27
CA PRO A 421 2.25 -12.94 24.42
C PRO A 421 1.19 -12.56 23.38
N THR A 422 1.05 -11.28 23.10
CA THR A 422 0.18 -10.77 22.04
C THR A 422 0.79 -11.06 20.65
N PRO A 423 -0.03 -11.17 19.59
CA PRO A 423 0.48 -11.29 18.22
C PRO A 423 1.47 -10.19 17.81
N ALA A 424 1.25 -8.95 18.29
CA ALA A 424 2.13 -7.82 18.03
C ALA A 424 3.52 -8.01 18.65
N GLU A 425 3.60 -8.39 19.94
CA GLU A 425 4.86 -8.68 20.63
C GLU A 425 5.64 -9.82 19.92
N LEU A 426 4.94 -10.85 19.45
CA LEU A 426 5.58 -11.95 18.72
C LEU A 426 6.12 -11.52 17.35
N ARG A 427 5.41 -10.64 16.65
CA ARG A 427 5.91 -10.05 15.39
C ARG A 427 7.11 -9.14 15.64
N GLU A 428 7.09 -8.31 16.68
CA GLU A 428 8.22 -7.45 17.07
C GLU A 428 9.46 -8.29 17.40
N HIS A 429 9.29 -9.39 18.15
CA HIS A 429 10.36 -10.33 18.44
C HIS A 429 10.99 -10.93 17.17
N LEU A 430 10.18 -11.28 16.18
CA LEU A 430 10.67 -11.76 14.88
C LEU A 430 11.37 -10.64 14.10
N ALA A 431 10.78 -9.46 14.02
CA ALA A 431 11.32 -8.30 13.30
C ALA A 431 12.66 -7.80 13.88
N ALA A 432 12.91 -8.00 15.17
CA ALA A 432 14.18 -7.68 15.81
C ALA A 432 15.35 -8.57 15.33
N ALA A 433 15.06 -9.75 14.78
CA ALA A 433 16.08 -10.76 14.44
C ALA A 433 16.09 -11.18 12.96
N LEU A 434 14.99 -10.97 12.24
CA LEU A 434 14.79 -11.44 10.87
C LEU A 434 14.58 -10.27 9.89
N PRO A 435 15.06 -10.38 8.64
CA PRO A 435 14.71 -9.44 7.58
C PRO A 435 13.19 -9.31 7.37
N GLU A 436 12.72 -8.16 6.89
CA GLU A 436 11.30 -7.84 6.70
C GLU A 436 10.54 -8.94 5.92
N HIS A 437 11.14 -9.49 4.87
CA HIS A 437 10.51 -10.52 4.03
C HIS A 437 10.30 -11.88 4.72
N MET A 438 10.99 -12.12 5.86
CA MET A 438 10.84 -13.33 6.68
C MET A 438 9.86 -13.13 7.85
N VAL A 439 9.42 -11.90 8.13
CA VAL A 439 8.45 -11.64 9.20
C VAL A 439 7.04 -12.02 8.71
N PRO A 440 6.34 -12.96 9.38
CA PRO A 440 5.01 -13.41 9.00
C PRO A 440 3.99 -12.28 8.98
N ALA A 441 3.12 -12.27 7.97
CA ALA A 441 2.04 -11.29 7.80
C ALA A 441 1.10 -11.28 9.01
N THR A 442 0.82 -12.44 9.58
CA THR A 442 0.02 -12.58 10.80
C THR A 442 0.63 -13.62 11.75
N VAL A 443 0.34 -13.46 13.05
CA VAL A 443 0.62 -14.46 14.08
C VAL A 443 -0.68 -14.80 14.80
N THR A 444 -1.16 -16.03 14.65
CA THR A 444 -2.37 -16.52 15.29
C THR A 444 -2.01 -17.33 16.54
N LEU A 445 -2.59 -16.99 17.69
CA LEU A 445 -2.42 -17.77 18.91
C LEU A 445 -3.36 -18.97 18.91
N LEU A 446 -2.83 -20.16 19.18
CA LEU A 446 -3.60 -21.40 19.28
C LEU A 446 -3.43 -22.04 20.67
N ASP A 447 -4.46 -22.74 21.12
CA ASP A 447 -4.36 -23.59 22.32
C ASP A 447 -3.39 -24.76 22.12
N ALA A 448 -3.34 -25.31 20.89
CA ALA A 448 -2.43 -26.36 20.46
C ALA A 448 -2.29 -26.36 18.94
N LEU A 449 -1.15 -26.84 18.42
CA LEU A 449 -0.99 -27.08 16.99
C LEU A 449 -1.77 -28.35 16.58
N PRO A 450 -2.61 -28.30 15.54
CA PRO A 450 -3.36 -29.46 15.08
C PRO A 450 -2.41 -30.53 14.52
N ARG A 451 -2.69 -31.79 14.82
CA ARG A 451 -1.86 -32.92 14.38
C ARG A 451 -2.70 -33.97 13.64
N THR A 452 -2.12 -34.55 12.61
CA THR A 452 -2.64 -35.70 11.86
C THR A 452 -2.57 -36.97 12.70
N ALA A 453 -3.23 -38.05 12.25
CA ALA A 453 -3.15 -39.38 12.89
C ALA A 453 -1.71 -39.95 12.99
N ASN A 454 -0.77 -39.40 12.21
CA ASN A 454 0.66 -39.76 12.24
C ASN A 454 1.51 -38.82 13.10
N ASP A 455 0.89 -38.02 13.97
CA ASP A 455 1.53 -37.05 14.87
C ASP A 455 2.30 -35.90 14.17
N LYS A 456 2.11 -35.73 12.85
CA LYS A 456 2.62 -34.58 12.07
C LYS A 456 1.66 -33.40 12.14
N LEU A 457 2.16 -32.17 11.99
CA LEU A 457 1.33 -30.95 11.87
C LEU A 457 0.29 -31.13 10.76
N ASP A 458 -0.98 -30.88 11.08
CA ASP A 458 -2.05 -30.88 10.09
C ASP A 458 -2.23 -29.47 9.52
N HIS A 459 -1.55 -29.22 8.39
CA HIS A 459 -1.58 -27.92 7.72
C HIS A 459 -2.98 -27.50 7.25
N ARG A 460 -3.91 -28.46 7.02
CA ARG A 460 -5.27 -28.15 6.57
C ARG A 460 -6.20 -27.77 7.72
N ALA A 461 -5.87 -28.22 8.93
CA ALA A 461 -6.63 -27.92 10.14
C ALA A 461 -6.15 -26.64 10.85
N LEU A 462 -5.08 -26.00 10.36
CA LEU A 462 -4.68 -24.68 10.84
C LEU A 462 -5.75 -23.66 10.44
N PRO A 463 -6.24 -22.84 11.39
CA PRO A 463 -7.27 -21.85 11.10
C PRO A 463 -6.71 -20.76 10.17
N ASP A 464 -7.59 -20.25 9.33
CA ASP A 464 -7.30 -19.04 8.58
C ASP A 464 -7.30 -17.86 9.56
N PRO A 465 -6.44 -16.84 9.35
CA PRO A 465 -6.44 -15.67 10.21
C PRO A 465 -7.86 -15.10 10.26
N ASP A 466 -8.42 -15.03 11.48
CA ASP A 466 -9.77 -14.55 11.73
C ASP A 466 -9.86 -13.06 11.34
N PRO A 467 -10.70 -12.69 10.36
CA PRO A 467 -10.92 -11.29 9.98
C PRO A 467 -11.30 -10.44 11.19
N LEU A 468 -12.03 -11.02 12.16
CA LEU A 468 -12.53 -10.32 13.34
C LEU A 468 -11.46 -10.10 14.42
N ALA A 469 -10.38 -10.90 14.44
CA ALA A 469 -9.24 -10.67 15.33
C ALA A 469 -8.35 -9.50 14.85
N LEU A 470 -8.46 -9.11 13.57
CA LEU A 470 -7.81 -7.95 12.97
C LEU A 470 -8.66 -6.67 13.10
N THR A 471 -9.96 -6.81 13.39
CA THR A 471 -10.86 -5.71 13.72
C THR A 471 -10.84 -5.48 15.23
N GLY A 472 -9.90 -4.66 15.71
CA GLY A 472 -10.04 -4.09 17.04
C GLY A 472 -11.35 -3.30 17.12
N ALA A 473 -12.39 -3.89 17.70
CA ALA A 473 -13.58 -3.17 18.16
C ALA A 473 -13.18 -2.29 19.37
N GLY A 474 -12.34 -1.30 19.10
CA GLY A 474 -11.93 -0.26 20.03
C GLY A 474 -12.83 0.95 19.81
N GLN A 475 -13.63 1.27 20.82
CA GLN A 475 -14.30 2.55 20.91
C GLN A 475 -13.27 3.69 20.88
N GLY A 476 -13.39 4.61 19.92
CA GLY A 476 -12.89 5.98 20.05
C GLY A 476 -12.02 6.51 18.90
N GLY A 477 -12.54 7.53 18.19
CA GLY A 477 -11.75 8.41 17.32
C GLY A 477 -12.36 8.61 15.94
N THR A 478 -13.23 9.61 15.80
CA THR A 478 -13.99 9.94 14.58
C THR A 478 -13.10 10.47 13.45
N ASP A 479 -13.07 9.74 12.33
CA ASP A 479 -12.96 10.34 11.00
C ASP A 479 -13.59 9.45 9.91
N ASP A 480 -14.90 9.19 10.06
CA ASP A 480 -15.73 8.41 9.12
C ASP A 480 -16.13 9.25 7.87
N GLY A 481 -15.15 9.92 7.26
CA GLY A 481 -15.36 10.66 6.02
C GLY A 481 -15.40 9.73 4.79
N PRO A 482 -15.99 10.16 3.66
CA PRO A 482 -16.04 9.37 2.42
C PRO A 482 -14.65 8.97 1.91
N HIS A 483 -13.63 9.80 2.12
CA HIS A 483 -12.23 9.46 1.82
C HIS A 483 -11.73 8.29 2.66
N THR A 484 -12.09 8.23 3.95
CA THR A 484 -11.68 7.13 4.85
C THR A 484 -12.29 5.82 4.36
N GLU A 485 -13.57 5.80 3.99
CA GLU A 485 -14.22 4.59 3.50
C GLU A 485 -13.60 4.06 2.20
N ILE A 486 -13.33 4.96 1.27
CA ILE A 486 -12.65 4.62 0.01
C ILE A 486 -11.24 4.08 0.30
N VAL A 487 -10.47 4.74 1.18
CA VAL A 487 -9.12 4.27 1.55
C VAL A 487 -9.19 2.90 2.22
N ARG A 488 -10.18 2.64 3.08
CA ARG A 488 -10.41 1.32 3.71
C ARG A 488 -10.72 0.25 2.65
N GLY A 489 -11.55 0.57 1.66
CA GLY A 489 -11.81 -0.32 0.51
C GLY A 489 -10.55 -0.63 -0.28
N ILE A 490 -9.76 0.38 -0.62
CA ILE A 490 -8.48 0.19 -1.32
C ILE A 490 -7.50 -0.63 -0.47
N PHE A 491 -7.47 -0.44 0.85
CA PHE A 491 -6.71 -1.29 1.77
C PHE A 491 -7.14 -2.75 1.65
N ALA A 492 -8.45 -3.02 1.66
CA ALA A 492 -8.99 -4.36 1.57
C ALA A 492 -8.54 -5.07 0.28
N ASP A 493 -8.69 -4.38 -0.85
CA ASP A 493 -8.30 -4.87 -2.17
C ASP A 493 -6.80 -5.15 -2.26
N VAL A 494 -5.97 -4.23 -1.77
CA VAL A 494 -4.51 -4.37 -1.83
C VAL A 494 -4.03 -5.48 -0.89
N LEU A 495 -4.60 -5.55 0.31
CA LEU A 495 -4.28 -6.56 1.30
C LEU A 495 -5.00 -7.89 1.04
N GLY A 496 -5.89 -8.00 0.04
CA GLY A 496 -6.64 -9.23 -0.24
C GLY A 496 -7.41 -9.75 0.97
N ILE A 497 -7.96 -8.84 1.79
CA ILE A 497 -8.81 -9.17 2.94
C ILE A 497 -10.28 -8.94 2.57
N ALA A 498 -11.17 -9.79 3.06
CA ALA A 498 -12.57 -9.83 2.63
C ALA A 498 -13.36 -8.58 3.04
N GLU A 499 -12.99 -7.94 4.16
CA GLU A 499 -13.69 -6.78 4.70
C GLU A 499 -12.74 -5.59 4.87
N PRO A 500 -13.21 -4.34 4.65
CA PRO A 500 -12.43 -3.13 4.90
C PRO A 500 -11.96 -3.02 6.35
N PRO A 501 -10.65 -2.83 6.62
CA PRO A 501 -10.12 -2.83 7.97
C PRO A 501 -10.53 -1.55 8.73
N ALA A 502 -10.43 -1.53 10.06
CA ALA A 502 -10.73 -0.33 10.85
C ALA A 502 -9.84 0.87 10.44
N ALA A 503 -10.33 2.10 10.65
CA ALA A 503 -9.62 3.32 10.24
C ALA A 503 -8.22 3.46 10.87
N GLU A 504 -8.00 2.87 12.05
CA GLU A 504 -6.71 2.87 12.77
C GLU A 504 -5.91 1.58 12.60
N ALA A 505 -6.38 0.64 11.78
CA ALA A 505 -5.66 -0.60 11.58
C ALA A 505 -4.37 -0.35 10.78
N GLY A 506 -3.23 -0.64 11.40
CA GLY A 506 -1.92 -0.45 10.79
C GLY A 506 -1.73 -1.34 9.57
N PHE A 507 -1.32 -0.73 8.45
CA PHE A 507 -1.07 -1.42 7.18
C PHE A 507 -0.11 -2.60 7.33
N LEU A 508 0.96 -2.43 8.12
CA LEU A 508 1.95 -3.47 8.37
C LEU A 508 1.40 -4.58 9.28
N ASP A 509 0.54 -4.23 10.24
CA ASP A 509 -0.08 -5.18 11.18
C ASP A 509 -1.07 -6.11 10.47
N LEU A 510 -1.70 -5.62 9.42
CA LEU A 510 -2.55 -6.38 8.51
C LEU A 510 -1.76 -7.19 7.46
N GLY A 511 -0.44 -7.28 7.60
CA GLY A 511 0.41 -8.03 6.68
C GLY A 511 0.87 -7.27 5.44
N GLY A 512 0.65 -5.95 5.40
CA GLY A 512 1.21 -5.05 4.40
C GLY A 512 2.74 -5.02 4.43
N HIS A 513 3.34 -4.73 3.29
CA HIS A 513 4.79 -4.67 3.10
C HIS A 513 5.13 -3.71 1.96
N SER A 514 6.41 -3.41 1.74
CA SER A 514 6.86 -2.40 0.76
C SER A 514 6.19 -2.49 -0.63
N LEU A 515 6.07 -3.68 -1.22
CA LEU A 515 5.37 -3.87 -2.51
C LEU A 515 3.86 -3.55 -2.43
N LEU A 516 3.17 -4.01 -1.39
CA LEU A 516 1.76 -3.68 -1.19
C LEU A 516 1.60 -2.20 -0.85
N ALA A 517 2.55 -1.58 -0.14
CA ALA A 517 2.54 -0.16 0.18
C ALA A 517 2.65 0.67 -1.11
N ALA A 518 3.51 0.26 -2.04
CA ALA A 518 3.59 0.88 -3.34
C ALA A 518 2.29 0.73 -4.14
N ARG A 519 1.70 -0.48 -4.19
CA ARG A 519 0.42 -0.74 -4.85
C ARG A 519 -0.71 0.07 -4.22
N LEU A 520 -0.71 0.21 -2.90
CA LEU A 520 -1.63 1.06 -2.16
C LEU A 520 -1.45 2.53 -2.54
N ALA A 521 -0.22 3.05 -2.53
CA ALA A 521 0.08 4.42 -2.97
C ALA A 521 -0.37 4.68 -4.41
N ALA A 522 -0.16 3.72 -5.32
CA ALA A 522 -0.59 3.76 -6.71
C ALA A 522 -2.12 3.89 -6.83
N ARG A 523 -2.85 2.99 -6.17
CA ARG A 523 -4.32 2.98 -6.17
C ARG A 523 -4.91 4.24 -5.54
N LEU A 524 -4.28 4.74 -4.46
CA LEU A 524 -4.69 6.01 -3.84
C LEU A 524 -4.45 7.20 -4.78
N ARG A 525 -3.31 7.24 -5.48
CA ARG A 525 -3.00 8.28 -6.48
C ARG A 525 -3.96 8.24 -7.65
N GLU A 526 -4.21 7.05 -8.20
CA GLU A 526 -5.16 6.82 -9.30
C GLU A 526 -6.58 7.27 -8.91
N HIS A 527 -7.05 6.84 -7.73
CA HIS A 527 -8.41 7.11 -7.29
C HIS A 527 -8.64 8.57 -6.92
N PHE A 528 -7.69 9.21 -6.23
CA PHE A 528 -7.88 10.56 -5.69
C PHE A 528 -7.18 11.66 -6.49
N GLY A 529 -6.37 11.32 -7.50
CA GLY A 529 -5.62 12.28 -8.31
C GLY A 529 -4.56 13.08 -7.53
N VAL A 530 -4.19 12.64 -6.33
CA VAL A 530 -3.18 13.31 -5.49
C VAL A 530 -1.83 12.60 -5.57
N PRO A 531 -0.70 13.34 -5.55
CA PRO A 531 0.61 12.73 -5.41
C PRO A 531 0.70 11.92 -4.12
N MET A 532 0.91 10.62 -4.28
CA MET A 532 1.11 9.65 -3.19
C MET A 532 2.28 8.75 -3.56
N GLY A 533 3.24 8.61 -2.66
CA GLY A 533 4.39 7.72 -2.80
C GLY A 533 4.44 6.68 -1.69
N ILE A 534 5.34 5.70 -1.83
CA ILE A 534 5.51 4.65 -0.82
C ILE A 534 5.84 5.22 0.57
N ALA A 535 6.62 6.31 0.62
CA ALA A 535 7.00 7.00 1.86
C ALA A 535 5.79 7.53 2.63
N ASP A 536 4.70 7.89 1.94
CA ASP A 536 3.49 8.37 2.57
C ASP A 536 2.76 7.25 3.32
N VAL A 537 2.71 6.05 2.73
CA VAL A 537 2.11 4.86 3.37
C VAL A 537 2.89 4.44 4.62
N PHE A 538 4.23 4.54 4.58
CA PHE A 538 5.05 4.25 5.75
C PHE A 538 4.97 5.31 6.85
N ARG A 539 4.72 6.57 6.49
CA ARG A 539 4.55 7.66 7.46
C ARG A 539 3.13 7.70 8.03
N HIS A 540 2.14 7.37 7.23
CA HIS A 540 0.73 7.37 7.55
C HIS A 540 0.21 5.94 7.38
N THR A 541 0.44 5.11 8.38
CA THR A 541 0.28 3.65 8.26
C THR A 541 -1.17 3.18 8.36
N THR A 542 -2.13 4.05 8.68
CA THR A 542 -3.53 3.68 8.89
C THR A 542 -4.44 4.28 7.81
N PRO A 543 -5.60 3.66 7.48
CA PRO A 543 -6.56 4.22 6.54
C PRO A 543 -6.99 5.65 6.87
N GLY A 544 -7.24 5.95 8.16
CA GLY A 544 -7.61 7.28 8.62
C GLY A 544 -6.50 8.32 8.39
N ALA A 545 -5.25 7.97 8.69
CA ALA A 545 -4.11 8.85 8.47
C ALA A 545 -3.87 9.15 6.97
N LEU A 546 -4.05 8.16 6.10
CA LEU A 546 -3.94 8.33 4.65
C LEU A 546 -5.09 9.14 4.07
N ALA A 547 -6.31 8.91 4.54
CA ALA A 547 -7.47 9.73 4.16
C ALA A 547 -7.27 11.19 4.55
N ALA A 548 -6.70 11.46 5.73
CA ALA A 548 -6.35 12.80 6.15
C ALA A 548 -5.31 13.44 5.22
N LEU A 549 -4.26 12.71 4.86
CA LEU A 549 -3.24 13.18 3.92
C LEU A 549 -3.81 13.47 2.52
N VAL A 550 -4.65 12.58 2.01
CA VAL A 550 -5.36 12.76 0.73
C VAL A 550 -6.16 14.06 0.76
N ARG A 551 -6.91 14.33 1.84
CA ARG A 551 -7.64 15.61 1.98
C ARG A 551 -6.72 16.81 2.07
N THR A 552 -5.60 16.72 2.78
CA THR A 552 -4.62 17.81 2.85
C THR A 552 -4.07 18.14 1.46
N ARG A 553 -3.76 17.13 0.64
CA ARG A 553 -3.18 17.32 -0.70
C ARG A 553 -4.22 17.70 -1.75
N ALA A 554 -5.41 17.10 -1.71
CA ALA A 554 -6.54 17.49 -2.55
C ALA A 554 -7.01 18.93 -2.20
N GLY A 555 -6.86 19.34 -0.94
CA GLY A 555 -7.21 20.67 -0.44
C GLY A 555 -6.11 21.73 -0.54
N ALA A 556 -4.93 21.45 -1.10
CA ALA A 556 -3.80 22.39 -1.12
C ALA A 556 -4.08 23.70 -1.89
N ALA A 557 -5.06 23.72 -2.79
CA ALA A 557 -5.55 24.94 -3.44
C ALA A 557 -6.53 25.75 -2.57
N LEU A 558 -7.32 25.08 -1.71
CA LEU A 558 -8.27 25.73 -0.79
C LEU A 558 -7.55 26.26 0.45
N ALA A 559 -6.53 25.56 0.96
CA ALA A 559 -5.82 25.86 2.21
C ALA A 559 -4.91 27.10 2.16
N SER A 560 -4.64 27.65 0.98
CA SER A 560 -3.80 28.85 0.81
C SER A 560 -4.50 30.14 1.27
N VAL A 561 -5.84 30.15 1.34
CA VAL A 561 -6.65 31.26 1.87
C VAL A 561 -7.29 30.82 3.18
N PRO A 562 -6.92 31.43 4.33
CA PRO A 562 -7.51 31.06 5.63
C PRO A 562 -9.00 31.39 5.68
N LEU A 563 -9.76 30.63 6.48
CA LEU A 563 -11.14 30.99 6.82
C LEU A 563 -11.09 32.16 7.81
N SER A 564 -11.37 33.37 7.34
CA SER A 564 -11.35 34.59 8.14
C SER A 564 -12.76 35.14 8.31
N PRO A 565 -13.16 35.57 9.52
CA PRO A 565 -14.44 36.24 9.73
C PRO A 565 -14.58 37.49 8.85
N VAL A 566 -15.67 37.59 8.09
CA VAL A 566 -16.00 38.78 7.30
C VAL A 566 -16.94 39.74 8.07
N PRO A 567 -16.87 41.06 7.88
CA PRO A 567 -17.85 41.96 8.47
C PRO A 567 -19.27 41.59 8.01
N ARG A 568 -20.24 41.50 8.92
CA ARG A 568 -21.67 41.26 8.59
C ARG A 568 -22.36 42.54 8.05
N THR A 569 -21.56 43.52 7.67
CA THR A 569 -21.97 44.83 7.15
C THR A 569 -21.73 44.86 5.64
N GLY A 570 -22.76 45.13 4.86
CA GLY A 570 -22.66 45.21 3.40
C GLY A 570 -23.10 43.93 2.68
N PRO A 571 -22.82 43.80 1.38
CA PRO A 571 -23.30 42.68 0.57
C PRO A 571 -22.52 41.40 0.86
N LEU A 572 -23.20 40.39 1.39
CA LEU A 572 -22.61 39.08 1.68
C LEU A 572 -22.90 38.13 0.52
N PRO A 573 -21.88 37.49 -0.10
CA PRO A 573 -22.07 36.66 -1.29
C PRO A 573 -22.71 35.32 -0.94
N LEU A 574 -23.49 34.75 -1.86
CA LEU A 574 -23.88 33.33 -1.78
C LEU A 574 -22.70 32.46 -2.25
N SER A 575 -22.53 31.30 -1.61
CA SER A 575 -21.68 30.23 -2.16
C SER A 575 -22.26 29.70 -3.50
N PRO A 576 -21.46 29.12 -4.41
CA PRO A 576 -21.98 28.55 -5.66
C PRO A 576 -23.12 27.54 -5.47
N ALA A 577 -23.08 26.74 -4.39
CA ALA A 577 -24.16 25.81 -4.03
C ALA A 577 -25.47 26.55 -3.66
N GLN A 578 -25.37 27.60 -2.85
CA GLN A 578 -26.52 28.45 -2.51
C GLN A 578 -27.04 29.20 -3.75
N GLN A 579 -26.16 29.68 -4.63
CA GLN A 579 -26.55 30.37 -5.87
C GLN A 579 -27.40 29.47 -6.76
N ARG A 580 -27.02 28.21 -6.93
CA ARG A 580 -27.83 27.21 -7.66
C ARG A 580 -29.22 27.07 -7.05
N LEU A 581 -29.33 26.87 -5.74
CA LEU A 581 -30.61 26.68 -5.07
C LEU A 581 -31.48 27.94 -5.11
N TRP A 582 -30.89 29.12 -4.94
CA TRP A 582 -31.56 30.41 -5.09
C TRP A 582 -32.08 30.60 -6.52
N PHE A 583 -31.27 30.27 -7.52
CA PHE A 583 -31.66 30.34 -8.93
C PHE A 583 -32.85 29.41 -9.24
N LEU A 584 -32.79 28.15 -8.80
CA LEU A 584 -33.89 27.20 -8.97
C LEU A 584 -35.16 27.69 -8.26
N HIS A 585 -35.04 28.20 -7.04
CA HIS A 585 -36.15 28.79 -6.30
C HIS A 585 -36.77 29.99 -7.02
N ARG A 586 -35.97 30.84 -7.68
CA ARG A 586 -36.46 31.97 -8.49
C ARG A 586 -37.11 31.53 -9.80
N LEU A 587 -36.59 30.47 -10.41
CA LEU A 587 -37.09 29.93 -11.68
C LEU A 587 -38.41 29.18 -11.50
N GLU A 588 -38.53 28.39 -10.45
CA GLU A 588 -39.67 27.49 -10.19
C GLU A 588 -40.71 28.12 -9.23
N GLY A 589 -40.29 29.10 -8.42
CA GLY A 589 -41.05 29.61 -7.28
C GLY A 589 -40.91 28.74 -6.01
N PRO A 590 -41.58 29.12 -4.92
CA PRO A 590 -41.58 28.33 -3.68
C PRO A 590 -42.10 26.90 -3.89
N SER A 591 -41.22 25.93 -3.65
CA SER A 591 -41.52 24.50 -3.78
C SER A 591 -40.89 23.70 -2.63
N PRO A 592 -41.43 22.51 -2.29
CA PRO A 592 -40.86 21.65 -1.26
C PRO A 592 -39.75 20.74 -1.79
N THR A 593 -39.36 20.86 -3.05
CA THR A 593 -38.41 19.97 -3.75
C THR A 593 -37.07 19.83 -3.01
N TYR A 594 -36.63 20.90 -2.37
CA TYR A 594 -35.35 20.97 -1.64
C TYR A 594 -35.55 21.10 -0.13
N ASN A 595 -36.64 20.55 0.41
CA ASN A 595 -36.81 20.44 1.85
C ASN A 595 -36.04 19.25 2.41
N ILE A 596 -35.46 19.44 3.60
CA ILE A 596 -34.81 18.42 4.41
C ILE A 596 -35.64 18.25 5.70
N PRO A 597 -36.56 17.26 5.74
CA PRO A 597 -37.32 16.97 6.96
C PRO A 597 -36.49 16.11 7.92
N LEU A 598 -36.16 16.64 9.10
CA LEU A 598 -35.68 15.82 10.22
C LEU A 598 -36.84 15.55 11.17
N VAL A 599 -37.25 14.29 11.25
CA VAL A 599 -38.37 13.83 12.09
C VAL A 599 -37.80 13.08 13.28
N LEU A 600 -38.01 13.61 14.48
CA LEU A 600 -37.53 13.05 15.74
C LEU A 600 -38.71 12.56 16.57
N SER A 601 -38.74 11.26 16.87
CA SER A 601 -39.67 10.70 17.85
C SER A 601 -39.13 10.90 19.26
N VAL A 602 -39.91 11.57 20.11
CA VAL A 602 -39.57 11.87 21.50
C VAL A 602 -40.51 11.09 22.41
N SER A 603 -39.94 10.30 23.31
CA SER A 603 -40.67 9.54 24.32
C SER A 603 -40.34 10.05 25.72
N GLY A 604 -41.38 10.24 26.55
CA GLY A 604 -41.31 10.83 27.88
C GLY A 604 -41.77 12.30 27.93
N PRO A 605 -41.70 12.92 29.13
CA PRO A 605 -42.14 14.30 29.33
C PRO A 605 -41.25 15.28 28.55
N LEU A 606 -41.88 16.20 27.82
CA LEU A 606 -41.22 17.25 27.05
C LEU A 606 -41.51 18.64 27.62
N ASP A 607 -40.45 19.38 27.98
CA ASP A 607 -40.54 20.79 28.35
C ASP A 607 -40.56 21.66 27.09
N ARG A 608 -41.76 22.13 26.73
CA ARG A 608 -41.97 22.94 25.52
C ARG A 608 -41.24 24.27 25.56
N GLU A 609 -41.10 24.88 26.73
CA GLU A 609 -40.44 26.17 26.85
C GLU A 609 -38.92 26.01 26.76
N ALA A 610 -38.37 24.96 27.36
CA ALA A 610 -36.96 24.61 27.18
C ALA A 610 -36.64 24.30 25.71
N LEU A 611 -37.54 23.61 24.98
CA LEU A 611 -37.37 23.35 23.55
C LEU A 611 -37.42 24.64 22.72
N ARG A 612 -38.36 25.54 23.01
CA ARG A 612 -38.46 26.84 22.35
C ARG A 612 -37.17 27.67 22.55
N LEU A 613 -36.63 27.69 23.76
CA LEU A 613 -35.37 28.37 24.07
C LEU A 613 -34.17 27.69 23.40
N ALA A 614 -34.15 26.36 23.34
CA ALA A 614 -33.08 25.61 22.69
C ALA A 614 -33.01 25.87 21.17
N LEU A 615 -34.18 26.02 20.51
CA LEU A 615 -34.26 26.40 19.10
C LEU A 615 -33.73 27.82 18.85
N HIS A 616 -33.97 28.74 19.78
CA HIS A 616 -33.39 30.09 19.73
C HIS A 616 -31.86 30.06 19.84
N ASP A 617 -31.33 29.29 20.80
CA ASP A 617 -29.88 29.12 20.96
C ASP A 617 -29.22 28.53 19.71
N LEU A 618 -29.93 27.65 19.01
CA LEU A 618 -29.46 27.04 17.77
C LEU A 618 -29.36 28.06 16.62
N ALA A 619 -30.37 28.92 16.44
CA ALA A 619 -30.36 29.97 15.44
C ALA A 619 -29.37 31.11 15.77
N GLU A 620 -29.12 31.36 17.06
CA GLU A 620 -28.07 32.28 17.49
C GLU A 620 -26.67 31.74 17.13
N ARG A 621 -26.45 30.44 17.38
CA ARG A 621 -25.19 29.75 17.10
C ARG A 621 -24.89 29.60 15.60
N HIS A 622 -25.89 29.21 14.81
CA HIS A 622 -25.72 28.89 13.39
C HIS A 622 -26.40 29.97 12.53
N GLU A 623 -25.60 30.88 11.96
CA GLU A 623 -26.11 32.04 11.21
C GLU A 623 -27.04 31.63 10.07
N THR A 624 -26.81 30.49 9.42
CA THR A 624 -27.60 29.99 8.29
C THR A 624 -29.08 29.75 8.62
N LEU A 625 -29.41 29.48 9.89
CA LEU A 625 -30.80 29.23 10.33
C LEU A 625 -31.62 30.52 10.46
N ARG A 626 -30.97 31.69 10.41
CA ARG A 626 -31.58 33.03 10.46
C ARG A 626 -31.19 33.89 9.25
N THR A 627 -30.75 33.26 8.17
CA THR A 627 -30.40 33.95 6.92
C THR A 627 -31.58 33.93 5.95
N VAL A 628 -31.89 35.09 5.37
CA VAL A 628 -32.80 35.22 4.22
C VAL A 628 -32.01 35.62 2.97
N TYR A 629 -32.61 35.39 1.80
CA TYR A 629 -31.98 35.50 0.48
C TYR A 629 -32.80 36.40 -0.46
N PRO A 630 -32.96 37.70 -0.12
CA PRO A 630 -33.80 38.62 -0.88
C PRO A 630 -33.22 38.86 -2.28
N PRO A 631 -34.08 39.12 -3.28
CA PRO A 631 -33.62 39.67 -4.55
C PRO A 631 -33.01 41.06 -4.35
N THR A 632 -32.04 41.42 -5.18
CA THR A 632 -31.47 42.77 -5.24
C THR A 632 -32.49 43.73 -5.84
N ASP A 633 -33.29 44.39 -4.99
CA ASP A 633 -34.17 45.47 -5.44
C ASP A 633 -33.38 46.79 -5.60
N ASN A 634 -33.51 47.42 -6.76
CA ASN A 634 -33.07 48.80 -7.08
C ASN A 634 -33.90 49.86 -6.32
N ALA A 635 -34.20 49.66 -5.03
CA ALA A 635 -35.18 50.45 -4.27
C ALA A 635 -34.57 51.46 -3.27
N SER A 636 -33.25 51.68 -3.27
CA SER A 636 -32.66 52.90 -2.69
C SER A 636 -32.07 53.73 -3.82
N GLY A 637 -32.72 54.83 -4.19
CA GLY A 637 -32.38 55.73 -5.31
C GLY A 637 -31.04 56.47 -5.20
N ALA A 638 -29.94 55.75 -5.03
CA ALA A 638 -28.58 56.25 -5.18
C ALA A 638 -27.90 55.51 -6.34
N ALA A 639 -28.44 55.71 -7.55
CA ALA A 639 -27.72 55.42 -8.78
C ALA A 639 -26.72 56.57 -9.02
N ALA A 640 -25.45 56.35 -8.71
CA ALA A 640 -24.33 57.15 -9.20
C ALA A 640 -23.05 56.31 -9.15
N ASP A 641 -22.97 55.31 -10.03
CA ASP A 641 -21.81 54.92 -10.84
C ASP A 641 -22.05 53.53 -11.41
N GLY A 642 -21.86 53.40 -12.73
CA GLY A 642 -22.47 52.36 -13.57
C GLY A 642 -22.14 50.91 -13.21
N GLY A 643 -23.19 50.09 -13.15
CA GLY A 643 -23.15 48.63 -13.04
C GLY A 643 -24.25 48.13 -12.11
N ALA A 644 -25.40 47.74 -12.64
CA ALA A 644 -26.43 47.07 -11.85
C ALA A 644 -25.89 45.70 -11.42
N ASP A 645 -25.42 45.59 -10.18
CA ASP A 645 -24.97 44.33 -9.59
C ASP A 645 -26.20 43.54 -9.09
N ASP A 646 -26.78 42.72 -9.99
CA ASP A 646 -27.91 41.81 -9.72
C ASP A 646 -27.45 40.50 -9.05
N SER A 647 -26.31 40.53 -8.34
CA SER A 647 -25.77 39.35 -7.68
C SER A 647 -26.60 38.99 -6.44
N PRO A 648 -26.99 37.72 -6.27
CA PRO A 648 -27.74 37.30 -5.09
C PRO A 648 -26.92 37.50 -3.82
N ARG A 649 -27.57 37.88 -2.72
CA ARG A 649 -26.92 38.21 -1.44
C ARG A 649 -27.54 37.48 -0.26
N GLN A 650 -26.72 37.16 0.73
CA GLN A 650 -27.14 36.65 2.03
C GLN A 650 -27.50 37.85 2.92
N HIS A 651 -28.66 37.80 3.57
CA HIS A 651 -29.05 38.75 4.60
C HIS A 651 -29.22 38.00 5.92
N ILE A 652 -28.23 38.13 6.80
CA ILE A 652 -28.20 37.45 8.09
C ILE A 652 -28.96 38.33 9.09
N LEU A 653 -30.14 37.90 9.53
CA LEU A 653 -30.96 38.67 10.48
C LEU A 653 -30.28 38.71 11.85
N PRO A 654 -30.22 39.86 12.55
CA PRO A 654 -29.69 39.94 13.91
C PRO A 654 -30.39 38.96 14.87
N ALA A 655 -29.66 38.37 15.81
CA ALA A 655 -30.22 37.34 16.71
C ALA A 655 -31.36 37.88 17.62
N ASP A 656 -31.37 39.19 17.88
CA ASP A 656 -32.43 39.87 18.62
C ASP A 656 -33.66 40.24 17.77
N ASP A 657 -33.57 40.14 16.44
CA ASP A 657 -34.69 40.35 15.53
C ASP A 657 -35.77 39.27 15.75
N PRO A 658 -37.05 39.65 15.99
CA PRO A 658 -38.15 38.68 16.10
C PRO A 658 -38.26 37.73 14.90
N ALA A 659 -37.91 38.18 13.69
CA ALA A 659 -37.94 37.36 12.48
C ALA A 659 -36.81 36.32 12.43
N ALA A 660 -35.71 36.51 13.18
CA ALA A 660 -34.62 35.56 13.28
C ALA A 660 -34.93 34.37 14.20
N ARG A 661 -36.01 34.45 14.99
CA ARG A 661 -36.32 33.47 16.04
C ARG A 661 -37.15 32.32 15.48
N PRO A 662 -36.68 31.06 15.53
CA PRO A 662 -37.47 29.93 15.10
C PRO A 662 -38.74 29.80 15.95
N VAL A 663 -39.88 29.61 15.28
CA VAL A 663 -41.18 29.43 15.96
C VAL A 663 -41.48 27.95 16.11
N LEU A 664 -41.61 27.50 17.37
CA LEU A 664 -42.14 26.17 17.71
C LEU A 664 -43.65 26.16 17.55
N ARG A 665 -44.15 25.59 16.45
CA ARG A 665 -45.59 25.46 16.19
C ARG A 665 -46.12 24.18 16.81
N LEU A 666 -47.24 24.24 17.51
CA LEU A 666 -47.94 23.05 17.99
C LEU A 666 -48.90 22.60 16.89
N ALA A 667 -48.84 21.33 16.52
CA ALA A 667 -49.77 20.77 15.53
C ALA A 667 -51.17 20.63 16.16
N GLU A 668 -52.21 20.92 15.39
CA GLU A 668 -53.59 20.64 15.81
C GLU A 668 -53.84 19.12 15.83
N PRO A 669 -54.73 18.61 16.71
CA PRO A 669 -55.09 17.19 16.70
C PRO A 669 -55.56 16.72 15.31
N GLY A 670 -54.92 15.68 14.77
CA GLY A 670 -55.21 15.15 13.43
C GLY A 670 -54.41 15.78 12.28
N SER A 671 -53.47 16.69 12.57
CA SER A 671 -52.56 17.24 11.55
C SER A 671 -51.70 16.16 10.89
N ASP A 672 -51.54 16.23 9.57
CA ASP A 672 -50.72 15.29 8.79
C ASP A 672 -49.26 15.76 8.71
N LEU A 673 -48.34 14.92 9.17
CA LEU A 673 -46.89 15.16 9.06
C LEU A 673 -46.46 15.32 7.59
N THR A 674 -47.07 14.56 6.67
CA THR A 674 -46.73 14.59 5.24
C THR A 674 -47.14 15.91 4.58
N GLU A 675 -48.18 16.58 5.09
CA GLU A 675 -48.53 17.93 4.67
C GLU A 675 -47.52 18.95 5.22
N ALA A 676 -47.14 18.80 6.49
CA ALA A 676 -46.18 19.70 7.14
C ALA A 676 -44.80 19.71 6.46
N VAL A 677 -44.30 18.55 5.98
CA VAL A 677 -43.01 18.48 5.26
C VAL A 677 -43.07 19.11 3.86
N ARG A 678 -44.26 19.27 3.29
CA ARG A 678 -44.49 19.89 1.96
C ARG A 678 -44.59 21.42 2.02
N TYR A 679 -44.29 22.03 3.17
CA TYR A 679 -44.26 23.48 3.28
C TYR A 679 -43.28 24.12 2.29
N CYS A 680 -43.72 25.14 1.57
CA CYS A 680 -42.87 25.90 0.66
C CYS A 680 -42.34 27.15 1.38
N PHE A 681 -41.03 27.21 1.63
CA PHE A 681 -40.37 28.40 2.18
C PHE A 681 -40.38 29.54 1.17
N ASP A 682 -40.62 30.77 1.62
CA ASP A 682 -40.26 31.98 0.87
C ASP A 682 -38.88 32.46 1.31
N LEU A 683 -37.83 32.03 0.60
CA LEU A 683 -36.45 32.30 0.99
C LEU A 683 -36.08 33.79 0.97
N ALA A 684 -36.89 34.65 0.33
CA ALA A 684 -36.62 36.08 0.31
C ALA A 684 -36.97 36.76 1.65
N THR A 685 -37.92 36.21 2.41
CA THR A 685 -38.48 36.86 3.60
C THR A 685 -38.52 35.98 4.84
N GLU A 686 -38.44 34.66 4.68
CA GLU A 686 -38.52 33.66 5.75
C GLU A 686 -37.19 32.91 5.92
N PRO A 687 -36.66 32.80 7.15
CA PRO A 687 -35.53 31.93 7.42
C PRO A 687 -35.82 30.46 7.08
N PRO A 688 -34.82 29.70 6.61
CA PRO A 688 -34.98 28.35 6.07
C PRO A 688 -35.13 27.25 7.14
N LEU A 689 -35.84 27.54 8.24
CA LEU A 689 -36.11 26.62 9.34
C LEU A 689 -37.54 26.77 9.85
N ARG A 690 -38.28 25.67 9.84
CA ARG A 690 -39.62 25.58 10.43
C ARG A 690 -39.68 24.41 11.40
N THR A 691 -40.26 24.65 12.57
CA THR A 691 -40.37 23.61 13.62
C THR A 691 -41.81 23.35 14.01
N VAL A 692 -42.23 22.09 13.99
CA VAL A 692 -43.59 21.67 14.32
C VAL A 692 -43.54 20.51 15.31
N LEU A 693 -44.26 20.62 16.41
CA LEU A 693 -44.40 19.58 17.43
C LEU A 693 -45.79 18.94 17.34
N PHE A 694 -45.83 17.67 16.99
CA PHE A 694 -47.02 16.83 17.03
C PHE A 694 -47.07 16.14 18.39
N SER A 695 -48.19 16.26 19.10
CA SER A 695 -48.38 15.59 20.40
C SER A 695 -49.43 14.49 20.24
N GLU A 696 -48.98 13.24 20.25
CA GLU A 696 -49.83 12.06 20.13
C GLU A 696 -50.41 11.67 21.49
N SER A 697 -49.62 11.84 22.55
CA SER A 697 -50.02 11.67 23.95
C SER A 697 -49.19 12.59 24.86
N PRO A 698 -49.44 12.62 26.19
CA PRO A 698 -48.62 13.39 27.12
C PRO A 698 -47.13 13.01 27.15
N ASP A 699 -46.80 11.78 26.76
CA ASP A 699 -45.43 11.23 26.81
C ASP A 699 -44.91 10.79 25.42
N HIS A 700 -45.64 11.07 24.35
CA HIS A 700 -45.22 10.73 22.99
C HIS A 700 -45.42 11.92 22.07
N HIS A 701 -44.31 12.41 21.53
CA HIS A 701 -44.28 13.57 20.64
C HIS A 701 -43.44 13.26 19.41
N THR A 702 -43.80 13.87 18.29
CA THR A 702 -42.99 13.89 17.07
C THR A 702 -42.59 15.32 16.78
N LEU A 703 -41.28 15.61 16.79
CA LEU A 703 -40.73 16.92 16.45
C LEU A 703 -40.24 16.90 15.01
N LEU A 704 -40.83 17.74 14.17
CA LEU A 704 -40.37 18.04 12.83
C LEU A 704 -39.48 19.29 12.88
N LEU A 705 -38.22 19.14 12.47
CA LEU A 705 -37.34 20.23 12.07
C LEU A 705 -37.25 20.21 10.54
N LEU A 706 -38.00 21.08 9.89
CA LEU A 706 -38.01 21.20 8.44
C LEU A 706 -37.03 22.29 8.03
N LEU A 707 -35.95 21.92 7.36
CA LEU A 707 -34.96 22.86 6.83
C LEU A 707 -35.10 22.97 5.31
N HIS A 708 -34.75 24.11 4.73
CA HIS A 708 -34.48 24.18 3.30
C HIS A 708 -33.01 23.85 3.02
N HIS A 709 -32.72 23.11 1.94
CA HIS A 709 -31.36 22.65 1.58
C HIS A 709 -30.35 23.79 1.35
N ILE A 710 -30.83 25.03 1.21
CA ILE A 710 -29.98 26.22 1.10
C ILE A 710 -29.19 26.54 2.39
N ALA A 711 -29.67 26.06 3.54
CA ALA A 711 -29.09 26.32 4.86
C ALA A 711 -28.46 25.10 5.53
N GLY A 712 -28.60 23.90 4.93
CA GLY A 712 -28.04 22.67 5.47
C GLY A 712 -28.06 21.54 4.45
N ASP A 713 -27.28 20.51 4.74
CA ASP A 713 -27.13 19.28 3.95
C ASP A 713 -27.11 18.05 4.88
N GLY A 714 -26.82 16.87 4.32
CA GLY A 714 -26.72 15.63 5.11
C GLY A 714 -25.69 15.71 6.24
N ALA A 715 -24.52 16.31 6.00
CA ALA A 715 -23.47 16.46 7.01
C ALA A 715 -23.86 17.44 8.14
N SER A 716 -24.76 18.37 7.84
CA SER A 716 -25.30 19.35 8.81
C SER A 716 -26.27 18.72 9.82
N THR A 717 -26.83 17.55 9.54
CA THR A 717 -27.86 16.91 10.39
C THR A 717 -27.34 16.53 11.78
N THR A 718 -26.18 15.88 11.86
CA THR A 718 -25.53 15.47 13.11
C THR A 718 -25.18 16.65 14.04
N PRO A 719 -24.46 17.70 13.60
CA PRO A 719 -24.16 18.84 14.45
C PRO A 719 -25.43 19.59 14.87
N LEU A 720 -26.44 19.70 14.02
CA LEU A 720 -27.73 20.31 14.36
C LEU A 720 -28.44 19.55 15.48
N ALA A 721 -28.54 18.21 15.36
CA ALA A 721 -29.16 17.37 16.38
C ALA A 721 -28.40 17.39 17.71
N ARG A 722 -27.07 17.32 17.66
CA ARG A 722 -26.20 17.40 18.85
C ARG A 722 -26.36 18.74 19.57
N ASP A 723 -26.30 19.85 18.83
CA ASP A 723 -26.36 21.18 19.41
C ASP A 723 -27.77 21.47 19.97
N LEU A 724 -28.83 20.98 19.32
CA LEU A 724 -30.20 21.04 19.85
C LEU A 724 -30.34 20.25 21.16
N ALA A 725 -29.81 19.02 21.21
CA ALA A 725 -29.84 18.20 22.43
C ALA A 725 -29.07 18.86 23.59
N THR A 726 -27.92 19.47 23.27
CA THR A 726 -27.10 20.21 24.23
C THR A 726 -27.86 21.43 24.76
N ALA A 727 -28.47 22.21 23.88
CA ALA A 727 -29.26 23.38 24.24
C ALA A 727 -30.49 23.01 25.08
N TYR A 728 -31.23 22.00 24.66
CA TYR A 728 -32.41 21.51 25.39
C TYR A 728 -32.04 21.02 26.80
N THR A 729 -30.95 20.27 26.94
CA THR A 729 -30.45 19.80 28.23
C THR A 729 -30.04 20.95 29.16
N ALA A 730 -29.41 21.99 28.62
CA ALA A 730 -29.06 23.17 29.42
C ALA A 730 -30.31 23.96 29.85
N ARG A 731 -31.27 24.15 28.95
CA ARG A 731 -32.49 24.94 29.20
C ARG A 731 -33.45 24.26 30.17
N THR A 732 -33.56 22.93 30.13
CA THR A 732 -34.31 22.15 31.15
C THR A 732 -33.70 22.26 32.55
N GLN A 733 -32.41 22.58 32.64
CA GLN A 733 -31.71 22.85 33.90
C GLN A 733 -31.73 24.34 34.28
N GLY A 734 -32.44 25.20 33.54
CA GLY A 734 -32.57 26.63 33.82
C GLY A 734 -31.32 27.46 33.51
N ARG A 735 -30.37 26.95 32.72
CA ARG A 735 -29.12 27.63 32.35
C ARG A 735 -28.97 27.81 30.84
N ALA A 736 -28.12 28.74 30.42
CA ALA A 736 -27.75 28.88 29.02
C ALA A 736 -26.84 27.70 28.58
N PRO A 737 -26.88 27.28 27.30
CA PRO A 737 -25.95 26.29 26.80
C PRO A 737 -24.53 26.83 26.74
N GLU A 738 -23.58 25.95 26.99
CA GLU A 738 -22.15 26.21 26.79
C GLU A 738 -21.72 25.48 25.53
N PHE A 739 -21.28 26.25 24.53
CA PHE A 739 -20.79 25.69 23.29
C PHE A 739 -19.31 26.01 23.08
N ALA A 740 -18.59 25.08 22.46
CA ALA A 740 -17.31 25.41 21.87
C ALA A 740 -17.50 26.47 20.75
N PRO A 741 -16.64 27.50 20.68
CA PRO A 741 -16.67 28.48 19.60
C PRO A 741 -16.56 27.81 18.23
N LEU A 742 -17.36 28.29 17.26
CA LEU A 742 -17.23 27.85 15.87
C LEU A 742 -15.99 28.51 15.25
N ALA A 743 -15.24 27.75 14.45
CA ALA A 743 -14.05 28.27 13.75
C ALA A 743 -14.38 29.32 12.68
N GLY A 744 -15.64 29.39 12.25
CA GLY A 744 -16.21 30.38 11.35
C GLY A 744 -17.67 30.03 11.05
N GLN A 745 -18.35 30.93 10.35
CA GLN A 745 -19.74 30.75 9.90
C GLN A 745 -19.78 30.46 8.39
N TYR A 746 -20.92 30.00 7.91
CA TYR A 746 -21.07 29.64 6.49
C TYR A 746 -20.83 30.84 5.55
N VAL A 747 -21.18 32.06 5.98
CA VAL A 747 -20.90 33.27 5.20
C VAL A 747 -19.41 33.53 5.01
N ASP A 748 -18.58 33.19 6.01
CA ASP A 748 -17.13 33.31 5.93
C ASP A 748 -16.58 32.31 4.90
N HIS A 749 -17.19 31.12 4.84
CA HIS A 749 -16.88 30.11 3.82
C HIS A 749 -17.29 30.56 2.42
N ALA A 750 -18.49 31.15 2.26
CA ALA A 750 -18.95 31.68 0.98
C ALA A 750 -18.04 32.80 0.44
N ALA A 751 -17.63 33.73 1.31
CA ALA A 751 -16.69 34.80 0.94
C ALA A 751 -15.30 34.24 0.57
N ARG A 752 -14.80 33.24 1.32
CA ARG A 752 -13.56 32.54 0.99
C ARG A 752 -13.64 31.86 -0.38
N LEU A 753 -14.74 31.17 -0.69
CA LEU A 753 -14.93 30.54 -2.00
C LEU A 753 -14.94 31.58 -3.13
N GLN A 754 -15.62 32.72 -2.93
CA GLN A 754 -15.62 33.80 -3.92
C GLN A 754 -14.21 34.35 -4.15
N SER A 755 -13.42 34.55 -3.09
CA SER A 755 -12.02 34.98 -3.22
C SER A 755 -11.14 33.97 -3.96
N LEU A 756 -11.42 32.67 -3.81
CA LEU A 756 -10.65 31.60 -4.45
C LEU A 756 -10.99 31.42 -5.92
N LEU A 757 -12.25 31.62 -6.28
CA LEU A 757 -12.75 31.38 -7.64
C LEU A 757 -12.74 32.64 -8.51
N GLY A 758 -12.79 33.82 -7.89
CA GLY A 758 -12.95 35.09 -8.60
C GLY A 758 -14.39 35.30 -9.06
N SER A 759 -14.59 36.31 -9.91
CA SER A 759 -15.90 36.54 -10.54
C SER A 759 -15.98 35.79 -11.88
N PRO A 760 -17.18 35.56 -12.45
CA PRO A 760 -17.30 35.01 -13.80
C PRO A 760 -16.61 35.85 -14.88
N ALA A 761 -16.49 37.16 -14.68
CA ALA A 761 -15.82 38.07 -15.61
C ALA A 761 -14.30 38.09 -15.41
N GLU A 762 -13.83 37.81 -14.20
CA GLU A 762 -12.42 37.79 -13.79
C GLU A 762 -12.16 36.54 -12.92
N PRO A 763 -12.11 35.34 -13.54
CA PRO A 763 -11.84 34.11 -12.82
C PRO A 763 -10.39 34.08 -12.35
N THR A 764 -10.13 33.43 -11.22
CA THR A 764 -8.75 33.16 -10.80
C THR A 764 -8.14 32.07 -11.66
N ALA A 765 -6.81 31.97 -11.68
CA ALA A 765 -6.10 30.89 -12.36
C ALA A 765 -6.55 29.49 -11.90
N LEU A 766 -6.95 29.34 -10.63
CA LEU A 766 -7.51 28.10 -10.10
C LEU A 766 -8.85 27.76 -10.76
N ALA A 767 -9.75 28.74 -10.84
CA ALA A 767 -11.04 28.57 -11.50
C ALA A 767 -10.87 28.27 -12.99
N GLU A 768 -9.96 28.95 -13.68
CA GLU A 768 -9.65 28.70 -15.09
C GLU A 768 -9.15 27.27 -15.33
N ALA A 769 -8.23 26.79 -14.48
CA ALA A 769 -7.68 25.43 -14.60
C ALA A 769 -8.77 24.36 -14.36
N GLN A 770 -9.60 24.52 -13.32
CA GLN A 770 -10.70 23.60 -13.06
C GLN A 770 -11.75 23.62 -14.17
N LEU A 771 -12.11 24.81 -14.68
CA LEU A 771 -13.04 24.95 -15.79
C LEU A 771 -12.49 24.32 -17.08
N ALA A 772 -11.19 24.47 -17.36
CA ALA A 772 -10.56 23.84 -18.52
C ALA A 772 -10.65 22.31 -18.44
N HIS A 773 -10.37 21.74 -17.27
CA HIS A 773 -10.53 20.29 -17.04
C HIS A 773 -11.97 19.84 -17.31
N TRP A 774 -12.97 20.46 -16.68
CA TRP A 774 -14.36 20.03 -16.84
C TRP A 774 -14.89 20.24 -18.26
N ARG A 775 -14.46 21.31 -18.96
CA ARG A 775 -14.79 21.51 -20.38
C ARG A 775 -14.27 20.37 -21.24
N GLN A 776 -13.07 19.86 -20.96
CA GLN A 776 -12.50 18.73 -21.68
C GLN A 776 -13.16 17.41 -21.29
N ALA A 777 -13.32 17.13 -19.99
CA ALA A 777 -13.86 15.87 -19.49
C ALA A 777 -15.33 15.65 -19.88
N LEU A 778 -16.11 16.72 -19.97
CA LEU A 778 -17.53 16.68 -20.32
C LEU A 778 -17.76 16.91 -21.83
N ALA A 779 -16.69 17.05 -22.63
CA ALA A 779 -16.82 17.27 -24.07
C ALA A 779 -17.41 16.05 -24.76
N GLY A 780 -18.46 16.26 -25.56
CA GLY A 780 -19.09 15.20 -26.36
C GLY A 780 -19.97 14.23 -25.56
N LEU A 781 -20.31 14.56 -24.31
CA LEU A 781 -21.33 13.81 -23.58
C LEU A 781 -22.69 13.89 -24.27
N PRO A 782 -23.49 12.81 -24.26
CA PRO A 782 -24.84 12.85 -24.79
C PRO A 782 -25.71 13.81 -23.97
N ASP A 783 -26.63 14.50 -24.65
CA ASP A 783 -27.58 15.43 -24.02
C ASP A 783 -28.45 14.75 -22.95
N GLN A 784 -28.71 13.45 -23.13
CA GLN A 784 -29.54 12.64 -22.24
C GLN A 784 -29.10 11.18 -22.22
N LEU A 785 -29.21 10.54 -21.06
CA LEU A 785 -29.14 9.09 -20.93
C LEU A 785 -30.47 8.44 -21.37
N GLU A 786 -30.37 7.30 -22.06
CA GLU A 786 -31.51 6.46 -22.41
C GLU A 786 -31.76 5.43 -21.30
N LEU A 787 -32.67 5.77 -20.39
CA LEU A 787 -33.16 4.85 -19.36
C LEU A 787 -34.45 4.19 -19.84
N PRO A 788 -34.75 2.94 -19.42
CA PRO A 788 -35.97 2.23 -19.79
C PRO A 788 -37.19 2.79 -19.02
N THR A 789 -37.63 4.00 -19.36
CA THR A 789 -38.76 4.66 -18.70
C THR A 789 -40.10 4.16 -19.24
N ASP A 790 -41.07 3.91 -18.36
CA ASP A 790 -42.43 3.46 -18.74
C ASP A 790 -43.20 4.48 -19.59
N ARG A 791 -42.84 5.77 -19.50
CA ARG A 791 -43.48 6.90 -20.19
C ARG A 791 -42.44 7.85 -20.74
N PRO A 792 -42.73 8.57 -21.84
CA PRO A 792 -41.83 9.61 -22.33
C PRO A 792 -41.65 10.72 -21.30
N ARG A 793 -40.47 11.35 -21.30
CA ARG A 793 -40.16 12.49 -20.42
C ARG A 793 -41.12 13.65 -20.75
N PRO A 794 -41.82 14.22 -19.75
CA PRO A 794 -42.73 15.34 -19.99
C PRO A 794 -41.96 16.63 -20.35
N PRO A 795 -42.60 17.58 -21.04
CA PRO A 795 -41.98 18.86 -21.40
C PRO A 795 -41.68 19.77 -20.20
N VAL A 796 -42.38 19.56 -19.07
CA VAL A 796 -42.15 20.24 -17.79
C VAL A 796 -41.91 19.19 -16.73
N ALA A 797 -40.81 19.30 -15.98
CA ALA A 797 -40.51 18.41 -14.87
C ALA A 797 -41.56 18.60 -13.76
N THR A 798 -42.16 17.50 -13.30
CA THR A 798 -43.21 17.55 -12.27
C THR A 798 -42.65 17.51 -10.85
N SER A 799 -41.37 17.17 -10.69
CA SER A 799 -40.68 16.91 -9.41
C SER A 799 -41.37 15.87 -8.52
N ALA A 800 -42.37 15.14 -9.04
CA ALA A 800 -43.02 14.03 -8.35
C ALA A 800 -42.12 12.81 -8.41
N GLY A 801 -41.78 12.26 -7.26
CA GLY A 801 -40.97 11.05 -7.11
C GLY A 801 -41.52 10.15 -6.01
N ASP A 802 -41.09 8.90 -6.04
CA ASP A 802 -41.37 7.89 -5.03
C ASP A 802 -40.08 7.12 -4.71
N THR A 803 -40.05 6.44 -3.57
CA THR A 803 -38.88 5.69 -3.10
C THR A 803 -39.22 4.21 -2.98
N VAL A 804 -38.46 3.35 -3.67
CA VAL A 804 -38.58 1.89 -3.54
C VAL A 804 -37.46 1.39 -2.63
N PRO A 805 -37.76 1.01 -1.37
CA PRO A 805 -36.75 0.45 -0.48
C PRO A 805 -36.35 -0.94 -0.95
N PHE A 806 -35.05 -1.25 -0.88
CA PHE A 806 -34.54 -2.60 -1.02
C PHE A 806 -33.46 -2.84 0.04
N ALA A 807 -33.24 -4.10 0.39
CA ALA A 807 -32.21 -4.52 1.33
C ALA A 807 -31.26 -5.48 0.62
N LEU A 808 -29.97 -5.34 0.87
CA LEU A 808 -28.95 -6.32 0.52
C LEU A 808 -28.64 -7.10 1.78
N ASP A 809 -28.76 -8.43 1.72
CA ASP A 809 -28.33 -9.25 2.84
C ASP A 809 -26.80 -9.30 2.91
N ALA A 810 -26.25 -9.60 4.09
CA ALA A 810 -24.81 -9.68 4.30
C ALA A 810 -24.14 -10.86 3.56
N THR A 811 -24.91 -11.65 2.81
CA THR A 811 -24.45 -12.85 2.10
C THR A 811 -24.46 -12.69 0.58
N ALA A 812 -24.80 -11.51 0.06
CA ALA A 812 -24.90 -11.20 -1.36
C ALA A 812 -23.59 -10.75 -2.00
#